data_AF-A0A1X4GBB7-F1
#
_entry.id   AF-A0A1X4GBB7-F1
#
_cell.length_a   1.000
_cell.length_b   1.000
_cell.length_c   1.000
_cell.angle_alpha   90.00
_cell.angle_beta   90.00
_cell.angle_gamma   90.00
#
_symmetry.space_group_name_H-M   'P 1'
#
loop_
_entity.id
_entity.type
_entity.pdbx_description
1 polymer ?
#
loop_
_entity_poly.entity_id
_entity_poly.type
_entity_poly.pdbx_seq_one_letter_code
_entity_poly.pdbx_strand_id
1 'polypeptide(L)'
;MNKIVVNSDLAYLDYSDLLNKILEILTQKPVFSISQDGRRMRINVEEVATEVMKLNPSNPLVSDRSARGATLNFSPNTQDLFRKQIEKITIEIQDKLTLAIQKNSQYHDRVEFIRSLTSDINEFKGNYRQDYKTKDKLLDLTYPFAEETNLKKQRLTVRQNDNSKNKQLLKAHKIKIHVDKPCDFTTTLVKGINNYINIKFADLDQEDKKDLDYVISSLEKSHNSDIYKLQNLLNQETLGKLKKFAKIKYLEFLLEQVDEGEGKLYLQDLIRRLKLLEDYINDTSKADGDYQVSYAGVTVNYQALFSRSEAYDILPIIPLIEGYLGEVESPQKDAIEFTFGIKMKLDGKVQAHQKNSSFDYHLDLLNPDGEEHKTAIAKSSKKSPLPTKVLKTVFLYCFIFASNESIESDLDYNPIELLEKEILPILKGNDDQAKKRLFENYIRRFKELKIKEKIHKTKELIKNIIKRKTPYPVRHYPLHISVKESILENDLDTITKRTTFFKEVLQKPKECLQYINLGEATTQGKSLITLPANISISEIHFLKTEDQQTFDMKYDLVPGIKVLPVLFLSMKEGQKFYDQHLKSRKLLIFPHRSETDQLETNQEFIYKITYSLLTYICLYVILEKQLTDRTKPFVPLLRIHQKEKTDNAPIENFIVCLTKVISHLLNDGYRSNQQGIVINKSQTSKINFKIPNVLTSLYSVLPKKFQFKETGKFTFQEIDKLAIIIVSSRETDSVWNSSVKYKSSNLVGEIIVLEVKEETVRFQLLKTFSENYEDHQKMFEYPAVIVDNVDTLYSKGYKHFIYISKVPYSSTLHITQKEKNEELFFMSKNVIKSLKKERDNIKIYPMFFDKYYAVKLENFKLTSLYIQDTLELTNLAEDKNKQAVIFFNLFNGFSLDQSINYHGVMSYATLLNIYDGILDDEDIRKGLIYNNSQLKDEILQCLALFHFYRYKKIGNSQLKLDPYENLIGDESVTQCAILKHIREKADFNSLAFLTYIKSIISQKNYSKT
;
A
#
# COMPACT_ATOMS: atom_id res chain seq x y z
N MET A 1 29.74 7.88 1.61
CA MET A 1 29.74 8.94 2.64
C MET A 1 28.68 9.94 2.23
N ASN A 2 27.51 9.96 2.88
CA ASN A 2 26.36 10.71 2.34
C ASN A 2 26.33 12.08 3.00
N LYS A 3 27.15 13.00 2.49
CA LYS A 3 27.06 14.42 2.82
C LYS A 3 25.78 14.93 2.16
N ILE A 4 24.75 15.17 2.96
CA ILE A 4 23.49 15.77 2.50
C ILE A 4 23.79 17.06 1.72
N VAL A 5 23.61 17.01 0.40
CA VAL A 5 23.72 18.18 -0.46
C VAL A 5 22.46 19.02 -0.30
N VAL A 6 22.65 20.27 0.09
CA VAL A 6 21.60 21.28 0.20
C VAL A 6 21.06 21.59 -1.19
N ASN A 7 19.77 21.38 -1.41
CA ASN A 7 19.11 21.72 -2.67
C ASN A 7 18.24 22.97 -2.46
N SER A 8 18.50 23.99 -3.28
CA SER A 8 17.75 25.24 -3.22
C SER A 8 16.28 25.06 -3.54
N ASP A 9 15.89 24.09 -4.37
CA ASP A 9 14.51 23.91 -4.81
C ASP A 9 13.62 23.21 -3.77
N LEU A 10 14.23 22.64 -2.72
CA LEU A 10 13.55 21.98 -1.62
C LEU A 10 13.43 22.91 -0.40
N ALA A 11 12.52 22.59 0.52
CA ALA A 11 12.34 23.40 1.72
C ALA A 11 13.50 23.22 2.71
N TYR A 12 13.99 24.32 3.28
CA TYR A 12 15.11 24.28 4.22
C TYR A 12 14.69 23.97 5.65
N LEU A 13 15.56 23.23 6.35
CA LEU A 13 15.35 22.76 7.71
C LEU A 13 16.45 23.19 8.68
N ASP A 14 16.05 23.60 9.88
CA ASP A 14 16.95 23.91 10.99
C ASP A 14 16.40 23.37 12.32
N TYR A 15 17.01 22.30 12.83
CA TYR A 15 16.63 21.68 14.11
C TYR A 15 17.41 22.24 15.31
N SER A 16 18.25 23.26 15.13
CA SER A 16 19.24 23.68 16.13
C SER A 16 18.61 24.09 17.46
N ASP A 17 17.52 24.88 17.43
CA ASP A 17 16.80 25.30 18.64
C ASP A 17 16.18 24.11 19.37
N LEU A 18 15.53 23.19 18.63
CA LEU A 18 14.95 21.97 19.20
C LEU A 18 16.01 21.12 19.90
N LEU A 19 17.14 20.85 19.23
CA LEU A 19 18.20 20.01 19.80
C LEU A 19 18.89 20.67 21.00
N ASN A 20 19.06 21.99 21.01
CA ASN A 20 19.58 22.72 22.17
C ASN A 20 18.65 22.60 23.38
N LYS A 21 17.34 22.80 23.18
CA LYS A 21 16.33 22.65 24.24
C LYS A 21 16.24 21.22 24.77
N ILE A 22 16.39 20.22 23.89
CA ILE A 22 16.51 18.81 24.32
C ILE A 22 17.74 18.62 25.22
N LEU A 23 18.90 19.13 24.80
CA LEU A 23 20.13 19.01 25.58
C LEU A 23 19.99 19.70 26.95
N GLU A 24 19.43 20.91 26.98
CA GLU A 24 19.17 21.66 28.22
C GLU A 24 18.35 20.82 29.23
N ILE A 25 17.20 20.30 28.82
CA ILE A 25 16.34 19.49 29.70
C ILE A 25 17.02 18.18 30.11
N LEU A 26 17.74 17.53 29.18
CA LEU A 26 18.48 16.29 29.50
C LEU A 26 19.52 16.49 30.59
N THR A 27 20.22 17.64 30.61
CA THR A 27 21.21 17.90 31.66
C THR A 27 20.58 18.03 33.05
N GLN A 28 19.37 18.59 33.12
CA GLN A 28 18.69 18.92 34.38
C GLN A 28 17.89 17.75 34.98
N LYS A 29 17.48 16.77 34.16
CA LYS A 29 16.53 15.72 34.57
C LYS A 29 17.14 14.31 34.53
N PRO A 30 16.76 13.44 35.48
CA PRO A 30 17.13 12.03 35.41
C PRO A 30 16.32 11.31 34.31
N VAL A 31 17.01 10.67 33.37
CA VAL A 31 16.36 9.89 32.29
C VAL A 31 16.14 8.44 32.69
N PHE A 32 17.03 7.86 33.50
CA PHE A 32 17.02 6.45 33.86
C PHE A 32 16.71 6.25 35.33
N SER A 33 15.90 5.23 35.63
CA SER A 33 15.64 4.74 36.99
C SER A 33 15.61 3.22 37.00
N ILE A 34 16.30 2.62 37.97
CA ILE A 34 16.41 1.15 38.11
C ILE A 34 15.55 0.73 39.30
N SER A 35 14.79 -0.36 39.16
CA SER A 35 14.00 -0.91 40.25
C SER A 35 14.87 -1.42 41.40
N GLN A 36 14.32 -1.45 42.61
CA GLN A 36 15.03 -1.91 43.81
C GLN A 36 15.57 -3.35 43.67
N ASP A 37 14.88 -4.23 42.96
CA ASP A 37 15.33 -5.61 42.69
C ASP A 37 16.30 -5.72 41.50
N GLY A 38 16.69 -4.60 40.88
CA GLY A 38 17.63 -4.55 39.74
C GLY A 38 17.09 -5.15 38.44
N ARG A 39 15.84 -5.60 38.39
CA ARG A 39 15.30 -6.35 37.24
C ARG A 39 14.71 -5.48 36.15
N ARG A 40 14.45 -4.19 36.42
CA ARG A 40 13.68 -3.33 35.51
C ARG A 40 14.31 -1.95 35.45
N MET A 41 14.37 -1.40 34.24
CA MET A 41 14.86 -0.05 33.99
C MET A 41 13.77 0.77 33.33
N ARG A 42 13.34 1.84 33.99
CA ARG A 42 12.40 2.81 33.46
C ARG A 42 13.17 3.97 32.82
N ILE A 43 12.76 4.33 31.62
CA ILE A 43 13.43 5.29 30.74
C ILE A 43 12.44 6.45 30.47
N ASN A 44 12.59 7.55 31.21
CA ASN A 44 11.65 8.68 31.28
C ASN A 44 11.80 9.65 30.10
N VAL A 45 11.75 9.15 28.87
CA VAL A 45 11.75 9.98 27.65
C VAL A 45 10.49 10.86 27.56
N GLU A 46 9.37 10.39 28.10
CA GLU A 46 8.12 11.14 28.13
C GLU A 46 8.26 12.47 28.89
N GLU A 47 8.88 12.47 30.08
CA GLU A 47 9.03 13.69 30.89
C GLU A 47 9.88 14.72 30.14
N VAL A 48 10.99 14.27 29.53
CA VAL A 48 11.87 15.13 28.73
C VAL A 48 11.12 15.71 27.52
N ALA A 49 10.37 14.87 26.78
CA ALA A 49 9.61 15.33 25.62
C ALA A 49 8.52 16.34 25.99
N THR A 50 7.85 16.14 27.13
CA THR A 50 6.83 17.05 27.66
C THR A 50 7.42 18.39 28.09
N GLU A 51 8.59 18.43 28.73
CA GLU A 51 9.25 19.69 29.10
C GLU A 51 9.82 20.44 27.88
N VAL A 52 10.45 19.73 26.94
CA VAL A 52 10.94 20.35 25.68
C VAL A 52 9.79 20.97 24.89
N MET A 53 8.64 20.29 24.83
CA MET A 53 7.42 20.81 24.22
C MET A 53 6.97 22.13 24.87
N LYS A 54 7.07 22.27 26.21
CA LYS A 54 6.72 23.51 26.94
C LYS A 54 7.67 24.67 26.64
N LEU A 55 8.92 24.39 26.29
CA LEU A 55 9.90 25.41 25.87
C LEU A 55 9.63 25.96 24.45
N ASN A 56 8.57 25.49 23.78
CA ASN A 56 8.11 25.89 22.47
C ASN A 56 9.25 26.13 21.46
N PRO A 57 9.97 25.08 21.05
CA PRO A 57 11.03 25.19 20.06
C PRO A 57 10.56 25.83 18.76
N SER A 58 11.48 26.53 18.11
CA SER A 58 11.28 27.14 16.81
C SER A 58 10.94 26.06 15.78
N ASN A 59 10.07 26.40 14.83
CA ASN A 59 9.64 25.49 13.78
C ASN A 59 10.87 25.10 12.92
N PRO A 60 11.22 23.81 12.82
CA PRO A 60 12.36 23.41 12.03
C PRO A 60 12.22 23.71 10.54
N LEU A 61 11.00 23.91 10.03
CA LEU A 61 10.75 24.28 8.64
C LEU A 61 10.88 25.81 8.46
N VAL A 62 12.05 26.23 8.00
CA VAL A 62 12.45 27.64 7.87
C VAL A 62 11.82 28.30 6.64
N SER A 63 11.69 27.56 5.52
CA SER A 63 11.11 28.09 4.26
C SER A 63 9.87 27.29 3.82
N ASP A 64 8.80 28.00 3.44
CA ASP A 64 7.52 27.38 3.02
C ASP A 64 7.37 27.29 1.50
N ARG A 65 8.38 26.73 0.81
CA ARG A 65 8.38 26.55 -0.65
C ARG A 65 7.34 25.51 -1.13
N SER A 66 6.08 25.62 -0.72
CA SER A 66 5.00 24.65 -1.01
C SER A 66 5.46 23.21 -0.77
N ALA A 67 6.07 22.97 0.40
CA ALA A 67 6.64 21.68 0.74
C ALA A 67 5.54 20.61 0.81
N ARG A 68 5.75 19.52 0.06
CA ARG A 68 4.95 18.29 0.22
C ARG A 68 5.57 17.38 1.27
N GLY A 69 6.90 17.27 1.30
CA GLY A 69 7.66 16.59 2.34
C GLY A 69 8.89 17.39 2.73
N ALA A 70 9.25 17.40 4.02
CA ALA A 70 10.45 18.04 4.55
C ALA A 70 10.98 17.27 5.77
N THR A 71 12.18 16.72 5.65
CA THR A 71 12.83 15.88 6.67
C THR A 71 14.34 16.11 6.82
N LEU A 72 15.10 16.24 5.71
CA LEU A 72 16.57 16.22 5.75
C LEU A 72 17.27 17.31 4.93
N ASN A 73 16.56 18.13 4.16
CA ASN A 73 17.17 19.24 3.43
C ASN A 73 17.58 20.40 4.38
N PHE A 74 18.72 20.25 5.05
CA PHE A 74 19.24 21.23 6.01
C PHE A 74 19.50 22.59 5.36
N SER A 75 19.26 23.67 6.11
CA SER A 75 19.74 25.01 5.77
C SER A 75 21.27 25.02 5.62
N PRO A 76 21.85 25.90 4.79
CA PRO A 76 23.30 26.06 4.71
C PRO A 76 23.95 26.20 6.10
N ASN A 77 25.04 25.46 6.33
CA ASN A 77 25.83 25.44 7.57
C ASN A 77 25.15 24.86 8.84
N THR A 78 23.91 24.36 8.78
CA THR A 78 23.25 23.78 9.98
C THR A 78 23.48 22.27 10.14
N GLN A 79 23.89 21.58 9.08
CA GLN A 79 24.10 20.12 9.10
C GLN A 79 25.21 19.69 10.08
N ASP A 80 26.35 20.39 10.10
CA ASP A 80 27.44 20.09 11.02
C ASP A 80 27.07 20.38 12.48
N LEU A 81 26.27 21.43 12.69
CA LEU A 81 25.74 21.77 14.01
C LEU A 81 24.78 20.68 14.50
N PHE A 82 23.85 20.24 13.64
CA PHE A 82 22.96 19.12 13.91
C PHE A 82 23.73 17.87 14.35
N ARG A 83 24.77 17.49 13.59
CA ARG A 83 25.62 16.34 13.92
C ARG A 83 26.25 16.47 15.30
N LYS A 84 26.89 17.61 15.59
CA LYS A 84 27.52 17.88 16.89
C LYS A 84 26.51 17.82 18.04
N GLN A 85 25.30 18.33 17.85
CA GLN A 85 24.25 18.29 18.88
C GLN A 85 23.74 16.86 19.14
N ILE A 86 23.55 16.05 18.09
CA ILE A 86 23.19 14.63 18.24
C ILE A 86 24.28 13.86 19.00
N GLU A 87 25.55 14.12 18.70
CA GLU A 87 26.67 13.52 19.41
C GLU A 87 26.68 13.92 20.90
N LYS A 88 26.43 15.20 21.22
CA LYS A 88 26.31 15.68 22.61
C LYS A 88 25.14 15.03 23.34
N ILE A 89 23.97 14.95 22.72
CA ILE A 89 22.79 14.27 23.30
C ILE A 89 23.11 12.80 23.58
N THR A 90 23.81 12.14 22.68
CA THR A 90 24.21 10.74 22.86
C THR A 90 25.16 10.55 24.03
N ILE A 91 26.16 11.44 24.18
CA ILE A 91 27.10 11.42 25.33
C ILE A 91 26.34 11.65 26.63
N GLU A 92 25.48 12.66 26.70
CA GLU A 92 24.70 12.96 27.91
C GLU A 92 23.84 11.76 28.33
N ILE A 93 23.18 11.09 27.37
CA ILE A 93 22.41 9.86 27.64
C ILE A 93 23.31 8.73 28.16
N GLN A 94 24.51 8.57 27.61
CA GLN A 94 25.50 7.59 28.10
C GLN A 94 25.93 7.88 29.54
N ASP A 95 26.18 9.15 29.87
CA ASP A 95 26.61 9.58 31.19
C ASP A 95 25.48 9.41 32.22
N LYS A 96 24.25 9.82 31.88
CA LYS A 96 23.07 9.60 32.72
C LYS A 96 22.80 8.12 32.99
N LEU A 97 22.98 7.25 31.98
CA LEU A 97 22.84 5.81 32.17
C LEU A 97 23.91 5.27 33.13
N THR A 98 25.17 5.68 32.95
CA THR A 98 26.29 5.27 33.81
C THR A 98 26.05 5.68 35.26
N LEU A 99 25.62 6.93 35.48
CA LEU A 99 25.28 7.44 36.81
C LEU A 99 24.12 6.67 37.46
N ALA A 100 23.08 6.31 36.68
CA ALA A 100 21.96 5.54 37.20
C ALA A 100 22.37 4.12 37.63
N ILE A 101 23.31 3.51 36.91
CA ILE A 101 23.87 2.19 37.24
C ILE A 101 24.76 2.28 38.48
N GLN A 102 25.68 3.27 38.56
CA GLN A 102 26.57 3.45 39.71
C GLN A 102 25.85 3.73 41.02
N LYS A 103 24.69 4.41 40.96
CA LYS A 103 23.82 4.59 42.14
C LYS A 103 23.22 3.28 42.65
N ASN A 104 23.19 2.24 41.83
CA ASN A 104 22.78 0.91 42.21
C ASN A 104 24.04 0.09 42.54
N SER A 105 24.35 -0.06 43.83
CA SER A 105 25.60 -0.66 44.35
C SER A 105 25.90 -2.09 43.89
N GLN A 106 25.00 -2.73 43.14
CA GLN A 106 25.12 -4.09 42.63
C GLN A 106 25.97 -4.21 41.35
N TYR A 107 26.14 -3.13 40.56
CA TYR A 107 26.77 -3.22 39.23
C TYR A 107 27.87 -2.17 39.03
N HIS A 108 28.99 -2.58 38.43
CA HIS A 108 30.17 -1.72 38.24
C HIS A 108 30.27 -1.15 36.82
N ASP A 109 29.68 -1.82 35.82
CA ASP A 109 29.66 -1.34 34.45
C ASP A 109 28.34 -1.57 33.71
N ARG A 110 28.16 -0.83 32.60
CA ARG A 110 26.96 -0.85 31.75
C ARG A 110 26.70 -2.22 31.12
N VAL A 111 27.74 -2.91 30.67
CA VAL A 111 27.61 -4.18 29.94
C VAL A 111 27.11 -5.27 30.87
N GLU A 112 27.63 -5.31 32.09
CA GLU A 112 27.22 -6.22 33.16
C GLU A 112 25.74 -6.03 33.51
N PHE A 113 25.32 -4.79 33.76
CA PHE A 113 23.92 -4.49 34.08
C PHE A 113 22.96 -4.87 32.94
N ILE A 114 23.28 -4.50 31.70
CA ILE A 114 22.41 -4.85 30.57
C ILE A 114 22.36 -6.38 30.36
N ARG A 115 23.47 -7.10 30.56
CA ARG A 115 23.48 -8.56 30.52
C ARG A 115 22.59 -9.16 31.61
N SER A 116 22.57 -8.58 32.81
CA SER A 116 21.70 -9.03 33.91
C SER A 116 20.21 -8.83 33.59
N LEU A 117 19.87 -7.81 32.78
CA LEU A 117 18.51 -7.59 32.26
C LEU A 117 18.09 -8.53 31.13
N THR A 118 19.02 -9.27 30.53
CA THR A 118 18.68 -10.29 29.53
C THR A 118 18.31 -11.63 30.18
N SER A 119 17.48 -12.40 29.48
CA SER A 119 17.09 -13.77 29.85
C SER A 119 17.27 -14.69 28.64
N ASP A 120 17.45 -15.98 28.86
CA ASP A 120 17.43 -16.95 27.77
C ASP A 120 16.01 -17.14 27.23
N ILE A 121 15.83 -17.30 25.91
CA ILE A 121 14.51 -17.53 25.30
C ILE A 121 13.81 -18.76 25.90
N ASN A 122 14.56 -19.75 26.39
CA ASN A 122 14.00 -20.92 27.06
C ASN A 122 13.27 -20.57 28.37
N GLU A 123 13.59 -19.46 29.04
CA GLU A 123 12.84 -18.96 30.21
C GLU A 123 11.44 -18.43 29.86
N PHE A 124 11.19 -18.20 28.57
CA PHE A 124 9.89 -17.80 28.03
C PHE A 124 9.13 -18.99 27.44
N LYS A 125 9.71 -20.20 27.39
CA LYS A 125 9.05 -21.40 26.88
C LYS A 125 8.15 -22.01 27.94
N GLY A 126 6.87 -22.18 27.62
CA GLY A 126 5.91 -22.85 28.51
C GLY A 126 4.45 -22.64 28.12
N ASN A 127 3.56 -23.27 28.86
CA ASN A 127 2.13 -23.02 28.72
C ASN A 127 1.77 -21.61 29.18
N TYR A 128 0.72 -21.03 28.61
CA TYR A 128 0.21 -19.72 29.02
C TYR A 128 -0.14 -19.76 30.51
N ARG A 129 0.46 -18.86 31.30
CA ARG A 129 0.15 -18.75 32.72
C ARG A 129 -1.26 -18.26 32.93
N GLN A 130 -1.87 -18.67 34.04
CA GLN A 130 -3.22 -18.25 34.42
C GLN A 130 -3.21 -17.59 35.78
N ASP A 131 -4.10 -16.61 35.96
CA ASP A 131 -4.42 -16.05 37.26
C ASP A 131 -5.03 -17.14 38.15
N TYR A 132 -4.53 -17.28 39.37
CA TYR A 132 -4.94 -18.35 40.27
C TYR A 132 -6.41 -18.21 40.70
N LYS A 133 -6.91 -16.97 40.82
CA LYS A 133 -8.29 -16.64 41.22
C LYS A 133 -9.24 -16.67 40.03
N THR A 134 -8.92 -15.96 38.96
CA THR A 134 -9.87 -15.78 37.83
C THR A 134 -9.72 -16.83 36.73
N LYS A 135 -8.62 -17.59 36.74
CA LYS A 135 -8.21 -18.53 35.65
C LYS A 135 -7.96 -17.87 34.30
N ASP A 136 -7.95 -16.53 34.24
CA ASP A 136 -7.63 -15.79 33.02
C ASP A 136 -6.17 -15.93 32.66
N LYS A 137 -5.87 -15.96 31.35
CA LYS A 137 -4.49 -15.99 30.86
C LYS A 137 -3.78 -14.69 31.21
N LEU A 138 -2.56 -14.81 31.72
CA LEU A 138 -1.69 -13.68 32.00
C LEU A 138 -0.78 -13.41 30.80
N LEU A 139 -0.65 -12.14 30.39
CA LEU A 139 0.32 -11.72 29.38
C LEU A 139 1.69 -11.53 30.03
N ASP A 140 2.40 -12.61 30.34
CA ASP A 140 3.71 -12.57 30.98
C ASP A 140 4.88 -12.88 30.03
N LEU A 141 4.63 -12.78 28.73
CA LEU A 141 5.53 -13.16 27.63
C LEU A 141 5.82 -14.67 27.49
N THR A 142 5.26 -15.55 28.32
CA THR A 142 5.41 -17.00 28.17
C THR A 142 4.70 -17.49 26.90
N TYR A 143 5.39 -18.30 26.10
CA TYR A 143 4.89 -18.84 24.85
C TYR A 143 5.27 -20.32 24.68
N PRO A 144 4.38 -21.20 24.18
CA PRO A 144 4.66 -22.64 24.13
C PRO A 144 5.73 -23.03 23.10
N PHE A 145 5.95 -22.22 22.06
CA PHE A 145 6.80 -22.58 20.91
C PHE A 145 6.46 -23.95 20.32
N ALA A 146 5.17 -24.29 20.27
CA ALA A 146 4.69 -25.57 19.78
C ALA A 146 5.15 -25.82 18.33
N GLU A 147 5.55 -27.07 18.07
CA GLU A 147 5.81 -27.59 16.74
C GLU A 147 4.50 -27.78 16.00
N GLU A 148 4.50 -27.38 14.74
CA GLU A 148 3.36 -27.48 13.84
C GLU A 148 3.59 -28.66 12.93
N THR A 149 2.76 -29.69 13.05
CA THR A 149 2.91 -30.93 12.29
C THR A 149 1.86 -31.05 11.21
N ASN A 150 2.20 -31.76 10.12
CA ASN A 150 1.29 -32.07 9.02
C ASN A 150 0.74 -30.83 8.30
N LEU A 151 1.56 -29.78 8.15
CA LEU A 151 1.24 -28.66 7.26
C LEU A 151 1.14 -29.20 5.83
N LYS A 152 0.16 -28.72 5.06
CA LYS A 152 -0.13 -29.23 3.72
C LYS A 152 -0.12 -28.12 2.68
N LYS A 153 0.51 -28.41 1.54
CA LYS A 153 0.30 -27.68 0.28
C LYS A 153 -0.25 -28.61 -0.80
N GLN A 154 -1.11 -28.08 -1.65
CA GLN A 154 -1.83 -28.81 -2.70
C GLN A 154 -1.73 -28.06 -4.02
N ARG A 155 -1.24 -28.72 -5.07
CA ARG A 155 -1.18 -28.13 -6.41
C ARG A 155 -2.56 -28.10 -7.07
N LEU A 156 -2.83 -26.99 -7.74
CA LEU A 156 -3.96 -26.79 -8.64
C LEU A 156 -3.51 -26.76 -10.09
N THR A 157 -4.45 -26.98 -11.00
CA THR A 157 -4.29 -26.79 -12.45
C THR A 157 -5.48 -26.02 -13.01
N VAL A 158 -5.29 -25.35 -14.14
CA VAL A 158 -6.37 -24.74 -14.92
C VAL A 158 -6.73 -25.53 -16.18
N ARG A 159 -6.03 -26.64 -16.45
CA ARG A 159 -6.28 -27.50 -17.61
C ARG A 159 -7.51 -28.37 -17.36
N GLN A 160 -8.49 -28.25 -18.25
CA GLN A 160 -9.71 -29.06 -18.19
C GLN A 160 -9.49 -30.44 -18.85
N ASN A 161 -10.18 -31.44 -18.30
CA ASN A 161 -10.29 -32.82 -18.75
C ASN A 161 -11.68 -33.36 -18.40
N ASP A 162 -12.02 -34.58 -18.85
CA ASP A 162 -13.37 -35.14 -18.70
C ASP A 162 -13.87 -35.23 -17.25
N ASN A 163 -12.96 -35.33 -16.27
CA ASN A 163 -13.26 -35.39 -14.83
C ASN A 163 -13.21 -34.02 -14.10
N SER A 164 -13.10 -32.91 -14.83
CA SER A 164 -12.84 -31.58 -14.24
C SER A 164 -13.96 -31.05 -13.35
N LYS A 165 -15.23 -31.40 -13.62
CA LYS A 165 -16.38 -30.91 -12.83
C LYS A 165 -16.29 -31.28 -11.34
N ASN A 166 -15.71 -32.45 -11.01
CA ASN A 166 -15.61 -32.96 -9.64
C ASN A 166 -14.32 -32.53 -8.92
N LYS A 167 -13.39 -31.85 -9.62
CA LYS A 167 -12.10 -31.41 -9.07
C LYS A 167 -12.03 -29.89 -8.85
N GLN A 168 -13.07 -29.15 -9.21
CA GLN A 168 -13.08 -27.69 -9.20
C GLN A 168 -13.23 -27.12 -7.79
N LEU A 169 -12.19 -26.42 -7.33
CA LEU A 169 -12.15 -25.84 -5.97
C LEU A 169 -12.43 -24.34 -5.96
N LEU A 170 -11.89 -23.61 -6.94
CA LEU A 170 -11.96 -22.15 -7.00
C LEU A 170 -12.31 -21.66 -8.41
N LYS A 171 -12.83 -20.44 -8.49
CA LYS A 171 -13.11 -19.74 -9.75
C LYS A 171 -12.72 -18.27 -9.65
N ALA A 172 -12.04 -17.72 -10.65
CA ALA A 172 -11.79 -16.28 -10.76
C ALA A 172 -12.46 -15.73 -12.02
N HIS A 173 -12.80 -14.45 -12.01
CA HIS A 173 -13.21 -13.72 -13.21
C HIS A 173 -12.05 -12.82 -13.64
N LYS A 174 -11.75 -12.81 -14.94
CA LYS A 174 -10.73 -11.94 -15.52
C LYS A 174 -11.35 -11.00 -16.55
N ILE A 175 -10.75 -9.82 -16.67
CA ILE A 175 -11.02 -8.87 -17.73
C ILE A 175 -9.75 -8.61 -18.53
N LYS A 176 -9.89 -8.57 -19.84
CA LYS A 176 -8.86 -8.09 -20.77
C LYS A 176 -9.31 -6.78 -21.39
N ILE A 177 -8.41 -5.82 -21.49
CA ILE A 177 -8.62 -4.52 -22.12
C ILE A 177 -7.57 -4.39 -23.22
N HIS A 178 -8.00 -4.52 -24.47
CA HIS A 178 -7.17 -4.34 -25.67
C HIS A 178 -7.41 -2.94 -26.24
N VAL A 179 -6.34 -2.24 -26.63
CA VAL A 179 -6.40 -0.91 -27.26
C VAL A 179 -5.46 -0.88 -28.46
N ASP A 180 -6.00 -0.52 -29.62
CA ASP A 180 -5.20 -0.24 -30.81
C ASP A 180 -4.66 1.20 -30.72
N LYS A 181 -3.34 1.36 -30.83
CA LYS A 181 -2.65 2.64 -30.78
C LYS A 181 -1.87 2.88 -32.07
N PRO A 182 -2.09 3.99 -32.80
CA PRO A 182 -1.32 4.28 -33.99
C PRO A 182 0.14 4.60 -33.61
N CYS A 183 1.10 3.98 -34.31
CA CYS A 183 2.53 4.30 -34.15
C CYS A 183 2.81 5.81 -34.45
N ASP A 184 2.04 6.39 -35.37
CA ASP A 184 2.08 7.82 -35.73
C ASP A 184 0.92 8.60 -35.06
N PHE A 185 0.76 8.43 -33.75
CA PHE A 185 -0.30 9.10 -32.98
C PHE A 185 -0.31 10.61 -33.18
N THR A 186 0.87 11.25 -33.09
CA THR A 186 1.02 12.71 -33.25
C THR A 186 0.53 13.18 -34.63
N THR A 187 0.93 12.49 -35.70
CA THR A 187 0.51 12.81 -37.07
C THR A 187 -1.01 12.66 -37.24
N THR A 188 -1.59 11.63 -36.63
CA THR A 188 -3.05 11.40 -36.69
C THR A 188 -3.82 12.50 -35.96
N LEU A 189 -3.34 12.90 -34.77
CA LEU A 189 -3.93 14.00 -33.99
C LEU A 189 -3.82 15.34 -34.73
N VAL A 190 -2.67 15.65 -35.31
CA VAL A 190 -2.45 16.85 -36.14
C VAL A 190 -3.42 16.89 -37.32
N LYS A 191 -3.60 15.78 -38.04
CA LYS A 191 -4.58 15.69 -39.14
C LYS A 191 -6.00 16.01 -38.65
N GLY A 192 -6.37 15.53 -37.47
CA GLY A 192 -7.65 15.87 -36.83
C GLY A 192 -7.80 17.36 -36.55
N ILE A 193 -6.75 18.01 -36.03
CA ILE A 193 -6.73 19.46 -35.77
C ILE A 193 -6.83 20.25 -37.08
N ASN A 194 -6.08 19.86 -38.12
CA ASN A 194 -6.14 20.48 -39.44
C ASN A 194 -7.53 20.37 -40.07
N ASN A 195 -8.19 19.22 -39.93
CA ASN A 195 -9.56 19.04 -40.39
C ASN A 195 -10.54 19.97 -39.65
N TYR A 196 -10.40 20.09 -38.32
CA TYR A 196 -11.21 21.04 -37.55
C TYR A 196 -10.99 22.49 -38.03
N ILE A 197 -9.74 22.88 -38.26
CA ILE A 197 -9.40 24.23 -38.74
C ILE A 197 -10.02 24.50 -40.10
N ASN A 198 -9.86 23.57 -41.05
CA ASN A 198 -10.42 23.68 -42.39
C ASN A 198 -11.96 23.81 -42.39
N ILE A 199 -12.64 23.22 -41.41
CA ILE A 199 -14.10 23.29 -41.29
C ILE A 199 -14.55 24.56 -40.55
N LYS A 200 -13.93 24.89 -39.42
CA LYS A 200 -14.37 25.99 -38.54
C LYS A 200 -13.91 27.36 -38.98
N PHE A 201 -12.76 27.43 -39.64
CA PHE A 201 -12.13 28.67 -40.07
C PHE A 201 -12.05 28.74 -41.61
N ALA A 202 -12.99 28.09 -42.29
CA ALA A 202 -13.05 28.02 -43.76
C ALA A 202 -13.05 29.42 -44.41
N ASP A 203 -13.78 30.36 -43.80
CA ASP A 203 -14.04 31.70 -44.32
C ASP A 203 -12.94 32.74 -43.98
N LEU A 204 -11.88 32.35 -43.27
CA LEU A 204 -10.76 33.25 -42.96
C LEU A 204 -9.94 33.62 -44.19
N ASP A 205 -9.30 34.79 -44.15
CA ASP A 205 -8.41 35.26 -45.19
C ASP A 205 -7.05 34.51 -45.18
N GLN A 206 -6.17 34.84 -46.13
CA GLN A 206 -4.88 34.17 -46.28
C GLN A 206 -3.85 34.55 -45.20
N GLU A 207 -4.01 35.70 -44.56
CA GLU A 207 -3.09 36.17 -43.51
C GLU A 207 -3.41 35.45 -42.20
N ASP A 208 -4.68 35.41 -41.82
CA ASP A 208 -5.18 34.66 -40.66
C ASP A 208 -4.88 33.16 -40.77
N LYS A 209 -5.02 32.57 -41.97
CA LYS A 209 -4.67 31.15 -42.20
C LYS A 209 -3.18 30.87 -42.00
N LYS A 210 -2.30 31.79 -42.39
CA LYS A 210 -0.84 31.66 -42.15
C LYS A 210 -0.50 31.72 -40.66
N ASP A 211 -1.20 32.57 -39.91
CA ASP A 211 -1.04 32.64 -38.45
C ASP A 211 -1.45 31.34 -37.78
N LEU A 212 -2.59 30.74 -38.19
CA LEU A 212 -3.00 29.41 -37.72
C LEU A 212 -1.98 28.32 -38.07
N ASP A 213 -1.47 28.29 -39.30
CA ASP A 213 -0.43 27.34 -39.74
C ASP A 213 0.86 27.48 -38.91
N TYR A 214 1.24 28.72 -38.58
CA TYR A 214 2.38 29.00 -37.70
C TYR A 214 2.17 28.45 -36.30
N VAL A 215 0.97 28.63 -35.71
CA VAL A 215 0.64 28.10 -34.38
C VAL A 215 0.73 26.57 -34.36
N ILE A 216 0.16 25.85 -35.34
CA ILE A 216 0.26 24.37 -35.39
C ILE A 216 1.71 23.92 -35.52
N SER A 217 2.45 24.52 -36.45
CA SER A 217 3.86 24.22 -36.70
C SER A 217 4.72 24.43 -35.44
N SER A 218 4.40 25.43 -34.62
CA SER A 218 5.08 25.69 -33.34
C SER A 218 4.78 24.63 -32.29
N LEU A 219 3.53 24.14 -32.22
CA LEU A 219 3.10 23.11 -31.29
C LEU A 219 3.68 21.73 -31.64
N GLU A 220 3.89 21.42 -32.92
CA GLU A 220 4.51 20.16 -33.33
C GLU A 220 5.99 20.05 -32.95
N LYS A 221 6.73 21.15 -33.02
CA LYS A 221 8.19 21.17 -32.83
C LYS A 221 8.63 21.17 -31.36
N SER A 222 7.74 21.47 -30.42
CA SER A 222 8.06 21.64 -29.00
C SER A 222 7.65 20.43 -28.15
N HIS A 223 8.60 19.86 -27.39
CA HIS A 223 8.35 18.77 -26.44
C HIS A 223 7.54 19.17 -25.20
N ASN A 224 7.30 20.48 -25.00
CA ASN A 224 6.42 21.01 -23.95
C ASN A 224 5.09 21.55 -24.53
N SER A 225 4.79 21.23 -25.79
CA SER A 225 3.57 21.70 -26.44
C SER A 225 2.30 21.08 -25.87
N ASP A 226 1.19 21.73 -26.15
CA ASP A 226 -0.13 21.24 -25.77
C ASP A 226 -0.51 19.93 -26.50
N ILE A 227 0.02 19.69 -27.71
CA ILE A 227 -0.09 18.39 -28.41
C ILE A 227 0.54 17.28 -27.56
N TYR A 228 1.77 17.50 -27.07
CA TYR A 228 2.45 16.52 -26.20
C TYR A 228 1.70 16.32 -24.87
N LYS A 229 1.14 17.40 -24.29
CA LYS A 229 0.33 17.30 -23.06
C LYS A 229 -0.93 16.45 -23.26
N LEU A 230 -1.65 16.64 -24.36
CA LEU A 230 -2.83 15.83 -24.70
C LEU A 230 -2.45 14.35 -24.96
N GLN A 231 -1.34 14.12 -25.67
CA GLN A 231 -0.80 12.78 -25.88
C GLN A 231 -0.47 12.11 -24.54
N ASN A 232 0.18 12.81 -23.62
CA ASN A 232 0.52 12.29 -22.30
C ASN A 232 -0.74 12.07 -21.43
N LEU A 233 -1.75 12.92 -21.54
CA LEU A 233 -3.04 12.73 -20.85
C LEU A 233 -3.71 11.41 -21.29
N LEU A 234 -3.82 11.19 -22.61
CA LEU A 234 -4.37 9.94 -23.14
C LEU A 234 -3.52 8.74 -22.75
N ASN A 235 -2.21 8.89 -22.79
CA ASN A 235 -1.28 7.85 -22.38
C ASN A 235 -1.55 7.43 -20.93
N GLN A 236 -1.73 8.36 -19.99
CA GLN A 236 -1.79 8.08 -18.55
C GLN A 236 -3.20 7.74 -18.03
N GLU A 237 -4.26 8.30 -18.62
CA GLU A 237 -5.59 8.29 -18.00
C GLU A 237 -6.61 7.40 -18.71
N THR A 238 -6.33 6.97 -19.95
CA THR A 238 -7.29 6.17 -20.74
C THR A 238 -7.62 4.84 -20.08
N LEU A 239 -6.61 4.15 -19.53
CA LEU A 239 -6.82 2.88 -18.83
C LEU A 239 -7.77 3.03 -17.63
N GLY A 240 -7.69 4.15 -16.91
CA GLY A 240 -8.58 4.47 -15.80
C GLY A 240 -10.05 4.58 -16.24
N LYS A 241 -10.30 5.23 -17.40
CA LYS A 241 -11.63 5.31 -18.00
C LYS A 241 -12.13 3.96 -18.50
N LEU A 242 -11.28 3.17 -19.16
CA LEU A 242 -11.63 1.83 -19.64
C LEU A 242 -12.02 0.91 -18.48
N LYS A 243 -11.30 0.98 -17.36
CA LYS A 243 -11.67 0.28 -16.11
C LYS A 243 -13.02 0.73 -15.56
N LYS A 244 -13.33 2.03 -15.60
CA LYS A 244 -14.65 2.54 -15.19
C LYS A 244 -15.77 1.96 -16.05
N PHE A 245 -15.62 1.99 -17.37
CA PHE A 245 -16.60 1.43 -18.32
C PHE A 245 -16.75 -0.09 -18.16
N ALA A 246 -15.65 -0.79 -17.97
CA ALA A 246 -15.61 -2.22 -17.70
C ALA A 246 -16.43 -2.65 -16.46
N LYS A 247 -16.57 -1.79 -15.44
CA LYS A 247 -17.45 -2.07 -14.29
C LYS A 247 -18.90 -2.23 -14.74
N ILE A 248 -19.37 -1.41 -15.69
CA ILE A 248 -20.74 -1.52 -16.23
C ILE A 248 -20.87 -2.79 -17.07
N LYS A 249 -19.91 -3.05 -17.97
CA LYS A 249 -19.89 -4.25 -18.83
C LYS A 249 -19.86 -5.56 -18.04
N TYR A 250 -19.16 -5.59 -16.90
CA TYR A 250 -19.18 -6.77 -16.04
C TYR A 250 -20.53 -6.98 -15.34
N LEU A 251 -21.26 -5.92 -14.97
CA LEU A 251 -22.62 -6.06 -14.45
C LEU A 251 -23.58 -6.58 -15.52
N GLU A 252 -23.47 -6.12 -16.77
CA GLU A 252 -24.22 -6.65 -17.92
C GLU A 252 -23.93 -8.14 -18.13
N PHE A 253 -22.64 -8.50 -18.13
CA PHE A 253 -22.20 -9.90 -18.23
C PHE A 253 -22.85 -10.79 -17.17
N LEU A 254 -22.95 -10.32 -15.91
CA LEU A 254 -23.63 -11.05 -14.85
C LEU A 254 -25.15 -11.12 -15.07
N LEU A 255 -25.78 -10.03 -15.50
CA LEU A 255 -27.23 -9.95 -15.75
C LEU A 255 -27.68 -10.95 -16.82
N GLU A 256 -26.87 -11.15 -17.87
CA GLU A 256 -27.12 -12.14 -18.94
C GLU A 256 -27.23 -13.58 -18.41
N GLN A 257 -26.73 -13.86 -17.21
CA GLN A 257 -26.72 -15.20 -16.61
C GLN A 257 -27.90 -15.46 -15.67
N VAL A 258 -28.88 -14.56 -15.64
CA VAL A 258 -30.02 -14.61 -14.70
C VAL A 258 -31.33 -14.75 -15.46
N ASP A 259 -32.09 -15.78 -15.10
CA ASP A 259 -33.38 -16.06 -15.71
C ASP A 259 -34.48 -15.12 -15.17
N GLU A 260 -34.82 -15.18 -13.87
CA GLU A 260 -35.92 -14.40 -13.28
C GLU A 260 -35.68 -14.02 -11.80
N GLY A 261 -36.50 -13.10 -11.27
CA GLY A 261 -36.55 -12.72 -9.85
C GLY A 261 -36.30 -11.22 -9.57
N GLU A 262 -36.76 -10.71 -8.44
CA GLU A 262 -36.66 -9.28 -8.08
C GLU A 262 -35.22 -8.75 -8.06
N GLY A 263 -34.25 -9.57 -7.64
CA GLY A 263 -32.83 -9.20 -7.67
C GLY A 263 -32.33 -8.87 -9.07
N LYS A 264 -32.91 -9.50 -10.12
CA LYS A 264 -32.58 -9.26 -11.52
C LYS A 264 -33.03 -7.87 -11.93
N LEU A 265 -34.27 -7.50 -11.55
CA LEU A 265 -34.84 -6.19 -11.83
C LEU A 265 -34.01 -5.08 -11.17
N TYR A 266 -33.59 -5.25 -9.91
CA TYR A 266 -32.72 -4.28 -9.24
C TYR A 266 -31.32 -4.19 -9.87
N LEU A 267 -30.75 -5.30 -10.34
CA LEU A 267 -29.47 -5.29 -11.06
C LEU A 267 -29.61 -4.58 -12.42
N GLN A 268 -30.69 -4.85 -13.15
CA GLN A 268 -31.01 -4.21 -14.41
C GLN A 268 -31.20 -2.70 -14.25
N ASP A 269 -31.92 -2.27 -13.22
CA ASP A 269 -32.11 -0.85 -12.92
C ASP A 269 -30.78 -0.17 -12.53
N LEU A 270 -29.94 -0.82 -11.73
CA LEU A 270 -28.59 -0.33 -11.41
C LEU A 270 -27.75 -0.10 -12.69
N ILE A 271 -27.74 -1.07 -13.60
CA ILE A 271 -27.01 -0.97 -14.88
C ILE A 271 -27.56 0.18 -15.73
N ARG A 272 -28.89 0.24 -15.88
CA ARG A 272 -29.58 1.30 -16.63
C ARG A 272 -29.21 2.68 -16.10
N ARG A 273 -29.28 2.89 -14.78
CA ARG A 273 -28.95 4.17 -14.15
C ARG A 273 -27.48 4.53 -14.24
N LEU A 274 -26.57 3.56 -14.18
CA LEU A 274 -25.15 3.82 -14.42
C LEU A 274 -24.90 4.30 -15.86
N LYS A 275 -25.58 3.73 -16.85
CA LYS A 275 -25.52 4.22 -18.24
C LYS A 275 -26.10 5.63 -18.39
N LEU A 276 -27.30 5.86 -17.86
CA LEU A 276 -27.93 7.19 -17.88
C LEU A 276 -27.04 8.24 -17.21
N LEU A 277 -26.32 7.86 -16.15
CA LEU A 277 -25.35 8.74 -15.50
C LEU A 277 -24.19 9.07 -16.44
N GLU A 278 -23.59 8.06 -17.10
CA GLU A 278 -22.54 8.30 -18.11
C GLU A 278 -23.03 9.22 -19.23
N ASP A 279 -24.23 8.99 -19.76
CA ASP A 279 -24.81 9.84 -20.80
C ASP A 279 -25.00 11.28 -20.30
N TYR A 280 -25.53 11.44 -19.08
CA TYR A 280 -25.77 12.74 -18.46
C TYR A 280 -24.48 13.54 -18.21
N ILE A 281 -23.41 12.91 -17.70
CA ILE A 281 -22.14 13.60 -17.44
C ILE A 281 -21.33 13.85 -18.71
N ASN A 282 -21.62 13.15 -19.80
CA ASN A 282 -20.92 13.31 -21.08
C ASN A 282 -21.72 14.12 -22.11
N ASP A 283 -22.91 14.62 -21.74
CA ASP A 283 -23.79 15.44 -22.58
C ASP A 283 -23.06 16.69 -23.10
N THR A 284 -22.91 16.76 -24.42
CA THR A 284 -22.20 17.85 -25.11
C THR A 284 -23.04 19.12 -25.27
N SER A 285 -24.33 19.08 -24.95
CA SER A 285 -25.21 20.26 -25.02
C SER A 285 -25.12 21.16 -23.79
N LYS A 286 -24.54 20.67 -22.68
CA LYS A 286 -24.41 21.39 -21.42
C LYS A 286 -23.04 22.03 -21.29
N ALA A 287 -23.01 23.23 -20.72
CA ALA A 287 -21.77 23.94 -20.42
C ALA A 287 -21.15 23.42 -19.10
N ASP A 288 -19.84 23.56 -18.94
CA ASP A 288 -19.13 23.14 -17.71
C ASP A 288 -19.72 23.79 -16.44
N GLY A 289 -20.24 25.01 -16.54
CA GLY A 289 -20.93 25.71 -15.45
C GLY A 289 -22.20 24.99 -14.97
N ASP A 290 -22.85 24.21 -15.82
CA ASP A 290 -24.10 23.51 -15.49
C ASP A 290 -23.90 22.40 -14.46
N TYR A 291 -22.67 21.90 -14.33
CA TYR A 291 -22.30 20.84 -13.40
C TYR A 291 -21.63 21.36 -12.11
N GLN A 292 -21.46 22.68 -11.96
CA GLN A 292 -20.86 23.26 -10.77
C GLN A 292 -21.84 23.25 -9.60
N VAL A 293 -21.38 22.75 -8.45
CA VAL A 293 -22.14 22.73 -7.20
C VAL A 293 -21.23 23.04 -6.02
N SER A 294 -21.82 23.45 -4.90
CA SER A 294 -21.06 23.80 -3.70
C SER A 294 -21.67 23.21 -2.42
N TYR A 295 -20.83 22.97 -1.43
CA TYR A 295 -21.26 22.67 -0.05
C TYR A 295 -20.13 23.06 0.91
N ALA A 296 -20.47 23.72 2.02
CA ALA A 296 -19.52 24.07 3.08
C ALA A 296 -18.25 24.76 2.55
N GLY A 297 -18.43 25.74 1.66
CA GLY A 297 -17.34 26.54 1.07
C GLY A 297 -16.49 25.83 0.01
N VAL A 298 -16.82 24.60 -0.39
CA VAL A 298 -16.11 23.84 -1.42
C VAL A 298 -16.97 23.72 -2.68
N THR A 299 -16.42 24.16 -3.81
CA THR A 299 -17.04 24.01 -5.13
C THR A 299 -16.42 22.84 -5.89
N VAL A 300 -17.26 22.03 -6.54
CA VAL A 300 -16.84 20.94 -7.41
C VAL A 300 -17.65 20.95 -8.70
N ASN A 301 -17.04 20.48 -9.79
CA ASN A 301 -17.75 20.18 -11.03
C ASN A 301 -18.04 18.66 -11.06
N TYR A 302 -19.31 18.28 -11.21
CA TYR A 302 -19.70 16.86 -11.21
C TYR A 302 -19.17 16.09 -12.42
N GLN A 303 -19.14 16.67 -13.62
CA GLN A 303 -18.57 16.04 -14.81
C GLN A 303 -17.09 15.67 -14.58
N ALA A 304 -16.29 16.59 -14.03
CA ALA A 304 -14.89 16.33 -13.66
C ALA A 304 -14.78 15.27 -12.54
N LEU A 305 -15.66 15.30 -11.53
CA LEU A 305 -15.64 14.36 -10.41
C LEU A 305 -15.98 12.92 -10.82
N PHE A 306 -16.95 12.76 -11.72
CA PHE A 306 -17.41 11.46 -12.22
C PHE A 306 -16.64 10.97 -13.45
N SER A 307 -15.81 11.78 -14.09
CA SER A 307 -14.89 11.34 -15.15
C SER A 307 -13.78 10.40 -14.67
N ARG A 308 -13.52 10.37 -13.35
CA ARG A 308 -12.43 9.62 -12.71
C ARG A 308 -12.74 8.12 -12.57
N SER A 309 -11.70 7.29 -12.54
CA SER A 309 -11.81 5.82 -12.50
C SER A 309 -12.54 5.26 -11.25
N GLU A 310 -12.37 5.93 -10.12
CA GLU A 310 -12.89 5.60 -8.79
C GLU A 310 -14.26 6.25 -8.49
N ALA A 311 -14.90 6.84 -9.51
CA ALA A 311 -16.17 7.54 -9.37
C ALA A 311 -17.25 6.67 -8.70
N TYR A 312 -17.31 5.38 -9.03
CA TYR A 312 -18.35 4.46 -8.58
C TYR A 312 -18.02 3.67 -7.31
N ASP A 313 -16.81 3.80 -6.77
CA ASP A 313 -16.34 2.92 -5.68
C ASP A 313 -17.06 3.13 -4.35
N ILE A 314 -17.85 4.21 -4.22
CA ILE A 314 -18.69 4.47 -3.04
C ILE A 314 -19.98 3.64 -3.05
N LEU A 315 -20.40 3.11 -4.21
CA LEU A 315 -21.61 2.30 -4.30
C LEU A 315 -21.49 1.01 -3.46
N PRO A 316 -22.59 0.52 -2.86
CA PRO A 316 -22.58 -0.70 -2.06
C PRO A 316 -22.39 -1.95 -2.92
N ILE A 317 -22.94 -1.95 -4.15
CA ILE A 317 -22.81 -3.02 -5.14
C ILE A 317 -22.13 -2.46 -6.39
N ILE A 318 -20.87 -2.81 -6.60
CA ILE A 318 -20.11 -2.43 -7.80
C ILE A 318 -18.93 -3.38 -8.01
N PRO A 319 -18.51 -3.67 -9.26
CA PRO A 319 -17.28 -4.41 -9.52
C PRO A 319 -16.04 -3.58 -9.18
N LEU A 320 -15.01 -4.26 -8.70
CA LEU A 320 -13.69 -3.73 -8.44
C LEU A 320 -12.70 -4.50 -9.33
N ILE A 321 -12.04 -3.76 -10.23
CA ILE A 321 -11.04 -4.30 -11.15
C ILE A 321 -9.68 -4.13 -10.48
N GLU A 322 -9.16 -5.24 -9.95
CA GLU A 322 -7.97 -5.27 -9.09
C GLU A 322 -7.15 -6.54 -9.35
N GLY A 323 -5.85 -6.48 -9.07
CA GLY A 323 -4.91 -7.57 -9.31
C GLY A 323 -4.56 -7.64 -10.79
N TYR A 324 -3.51 -6.91 -11.17
CA TYR A 324 -2.98 -6.96 -12.52
C TYR A 324 -2.36 -8.33 -12.76
N LEU A 325 -2.73 -8.92 -13.89
CA LEU A 325 -2.32 -10.26 -14.30
C LEU A 325 -1.34 -10.21 -15.49
N GLY A 326 -1.25 -9.10 -16.21
CA GLY A 326 -0.31 -8.97 -17.31
C GLY A 326 -0.59 -7.78 -18.22
N GLU A 327 0.40 -7.45 -19.03
CA GLU A 327 0.34 -6.47 -20.11
C GLU A 327 1.11 -7.02 -21.30
N VAL A 328 0.55 -6.84 -22.49
CA VAL A 328 1.06 -7.39 -23.74
C VAL A 328 1.03 -6.29 -24.79
N GLU A 329 2.19 -5.80 -25.24
CA GLU A 329 2.28 -4.87 -26.36
C GLU A 329 2.56 -5.65 -27.65
N SER A 330 1.83 -5.40 -28.74
CA SER A 330 2.01 -6.09 -30.02
C SER A 330 3.45 -5.96 -30.56
N PRO A 331 3.96 -6.93 -31.35
CA PRO A 331 5.32 -6.83 -31.92
C PRO A 331 5.53 -5.58 -32.79
N GLN A 332 4.45 -5.12 -33.44
CA GLN A 332 4.42 -3.91 -34.28
C GLN A 332 4.23 -2.63 -33.47
N LYS A 333 4.01 -2.73 -32.15
CA LYS A 333 3.74 -1.62 -31.20
C LYS A 333 2.52 -0.78 -31.55
N ASP A 334 1.60 -1.36 -32.30
CA ASP A 334 0.34 -0.77 -32.74
C ASP A 334 -0.85 -1.17 -31.87
N ALA A 335 -0.64 -2.02 -30.86
CA ALA A 335 -1.68 -2.39 -29.90
C ALA A 335 -1.11 -2.77 -28.53
N ILE A 336 -1.94 -2.66 -27.50
CA ILE A 336 -1.62 -3.02 -26.12
C ILE A 336 -2.82 -3.68 -25.45
N GLU A 337 -2.58 -4.78 -24.75
CA GLU A 337 -3.58 -5.52 -23.97
C GLU A 337 -3.19 -5.55 -22.48
N PHE A 338 -4.15 -5.25 -21.60
CA PHE A 338 -4.00 -5.38 -20.16
C PHE A 338 -4.96 -6.43 -19.60
N THR A 339 -4.48 -7.30 -18.72
CA THR A 339 -5.30 -8.31 -18.03
C THR A 339 -5.41 -8.03 -16.54
N PHE A 340 -6.62 -8.06 -15.99
CA PHE A 340 -6.90 -7.84 -14.56
C PHE A 340 -7.85 -8.90 -13.98
N GLY A 341 -7.76 -9.11 -12.66
CA GLY A 341 -8.80 -9.79 -11.89
C GLY A 341 -10.01 -8.90 -11.59
N ILE A 342 -11.14 -9.53 -11.28
CA ILE A 342 -12.38 -8.84 -10.90
C ILE A 342 -12.92 -9.41 -9.58
N LYS A 343 -13.34 -8.53 -8.67
CA LYS A 343 -14.13 -8.90 -7.49
C LYS A 343 -15.37 -8.00 -7.37
N MET A 344 -16.39 -8.47 -6.68
CA MET A 344 -17.58 -7.66 -6.38
C MET A 344 -17.48 -7.04 -4.99
N LYS A 345 -17.73 -5.73 -4.89
CA LYS A 345 -18.13 -5.10 -3.64
C LYS A 345 -19.59 -5.47 -3.38
N LEU A 346 -19.86 -6.13 -2.25
CA LEU A 346 -21.16 -6.72 -1.91
C LEU A 346 -21.68 -6.17 -0.58
N ASP A 347 -21.71 -4.84 -0.46
CA ASP A 347 -22.11 -4.09 0.73
C ASP A 347 -21.47 -4.63 2.02
N GLY A 348 -20.17 -4.89 1.95
CA GLY A 348 -19.38 -5.34 3.09
C GLY A 348 -19.10 -4.21 4.07
N LYS A 349 -18.56 -4.56 5.23
CA LYS A 349 -18.14 -3.59 6.25
C LYS A 349 -17.00 -2.71 5.76
N VAL A 350 -17.06 -1.41 6.02
CA VAL A 350 -15.96 -0.48 5.71
C VAL A 350 -14.82 -0.70 6.70
N GLN A 351 -13.62 -1.06 6.21
CA GLN A 351 -12.50 -1.56 7.03
C GLN A 351 -12.06 -0.61 8.16
N ALA A 352 -12.11 0.72 7.93
CA ALA A 352 -11.74 1.72 8.93
C ALA A 352 -12.73 1.80 10.11
N HIS A 353 -13.98 1.36 9.93
CA HIS A 353 -15.05 1.58 10.88
C HIS A 353 -15.72 0.27 11.38
N GLN A 354 -15.43 -0.88 10.73
CA GLN A 354 -15.77 -2.29 11.06
C GLN A 354 -17.23 -2.63 11.46
N LYS A 355 -18.10 -1.64 11.67
CA LYS A 355 -19.47 -1.80 12.18
C LYS A 355 -20.52 -1.56 11.10
N ASN A 356 -20.31 -0.58 10.21
CA ASN A 356 -21.28 -0.17 9.22
C ASN A 356 -21.04 -0.84 7.85
N SER A 357 -22.15 -1.22 7.18
CA SER A 357 -22.14 -1.58 5.76
C SER A 357 -21.67 -0.40 4.91
N SER A 358 -21.32 -0.63 3.63
CA SER A 358 -20.93 0.46 2.74
C SER A 358 -22.08 1.45 2.58
N PHE A 359 -23.31 0.96 2.45
CA PHE A 359 -24.49 1.80 2.36
C PHE A 359 -24.67 2.65 3.62
N ASP A 360 -24.65 2.02 4.80
CA ASP A 360 -24.86 2.70 6.08
C ASP A 360 -23.78 3.73 6.38
N TYR A 361 -22.52 3.41 6.10
CA TYR A 361 -21.41 4.33 6.27
C TYR A 361 -21.60 5.61 5.46
N HIS A 362 -21.99 5.48 4.19
CA HIS A 362 -22.19 6.64 3.34
C HIS A 362 -23.47 7.41 3.68
N LEU A 363 -24.51 6.77 4.21
CA LEU A 363 -25.66 7.51 4.75
C LEU A 363 -25.29 8.31 6.01
N ASP A 364 -24.48 7.74 6.91
CA ASP A 364 -24.02 8.47 8.09
C ASP A 364 -23.07 9.63 7.72
N LEU A 365 -22.31 9.47 6.64
CA LEU A 365 -21.50 10.55 6.06
C LEU A 365 -22.36 11.69 5.48
N LEU A 366 -23.57 11.41 4.97
CA LEU A 366 -24.50 12.42 4.50
C LEU A 366 -25.24 13.13 5.63
N ASN A 367 -25.46 12.44 6.75
CA ASN A 367 -26.18 12.96 7.90
C ASN A 367 -25.36 14.04 8.62
N PRO A 368 -25.76 15.32 8.64
CA PRO A 368 -25.03 16.37 9.35
C PRO A 368 -24.85 16.07 10.84
N ASP A 369 -25.77 15.30 11.41
CA ASP A 369 -25.73 14.86 12.80
C ASP A 369 -25.02 13.52 13.03
N GLY A 370 -24.65 12.81 11.97
CA GLY A 370 -23.96 11.54 12.01
C GLY A 370 -22.56 11.65 12.62
N GLU A 371 -22.13 10.59 13.30
CA GLU A 371 -20.80 10.54 13.90
C GLU A 371 -19.70 10.63 12.83
N GLU A 372 -19.91 9.98 11.68
CA GLU A 372 -18.96 9.99 10.56
C GLU A 372 -18.85 11.38 9.91
N HIS A 373 -19.97 12.08 9.74
CA HIS A 373 -19.98 13.45 9.23
C HIS A 373 -19.26 14.40 10.18
N LYS A 374 -19.61 14.38 11.47
CA LYS A 374 -18.98 15.22 12.52
C LYS A 374 -17.48 14.95 12.63
N THR A 375 -17.08 13.67 12.63
CA THR A 375 -15.67 13.25 12.71
C THR A 375 -14.88 13.66 11.47
N ALA A 376 -15.48 13.55 10.28
CA ALA A 376 -14.80 13.90 9.04
C ALA A 376 -14.74 15.43 8.79
N ILE A 377 -15.69 16.22 9.29
CA ILE A 377 -15.60 17.70 9.29
C ILE A 377 -14.41 18.12 10.14
N ALA A 378 -14.30 17.57 11.35
CA ALA A 378 -13.22 17.88 12.29
C ALA A 378 -11.82 17.48 11.76
N LYS A 379 -11.74 16.53 10.81
CA LYS A 379 -10.49 16.00 10.22
C LYS A 379 -10.20 16.51 8.80
N SER A 380 -10.96 17.48 8.28
CA SER A 380 -11.03 17.82 6.85
C SER A 380 -9.78 18.46 6.21
N SER A 381 -8.63 18.51 6.89
CA SER A 381 -7.35 18.97 6.34
C SER A 381 -6.62 17.95 5.41
N LYS A 382 -7.21 16.80 5.07
CA LYS A 382 -6.58 15.75 4.23
C LYS A 382 -7.20 15.62 2.82
N LYS A 383 -6.35 15.77 1.78
CA LYS A 383 -6.34 15.33 0.35
C LYS A 383 -7.64 15.23 -0.50
N SER A 384 -8.83 15.18 0.07
CA SER A 384 -10.12 15.46 -0.57
C SER A 384 -11.04 16.00 0.52
N PRO A 385 -11.54 17.25 0.41
CA PRO A 385 -12.42 17.83 1.41
C PRO A 385 -13.62 16.90 1.63
N LEU A 386 -14.03 16.67 2.89
CA LEU A 386 -15.29 15.97 3.19
C LEU A 386 -16.46 16.52 2.34
N PRO A 387 -16.60 17.85 2.14
CA PRO A 387 -17.64 18.37 1.27
C PRO A 387 -17.66 17.77 -0.14
N THR A 388 -16.50 17.52 -0.75
CA THR A 388 -16.40 16.83 -2.04
C THR A 388 -16.95 15.40 -1.96
N LYS A 389 -16.67 14.67 -0.86
CA LYS A 389 -17.21 13.32 -0.66
C LYS A 389 -18.73 13.33 -0.44
N VAL A 390 -19.24 14.31 0.31
CA VAL A 390 -20.69 14.50 0.54
C VAL A 390 -21.38 14.77 -0.78
N LEU A 391 -20.93 15.78 -1.55
CA LEU A 391 -21.48 16.11 -2.86
C LEU A 391 -21.47 14.91 -3.81
N LYS A 392 -20.35 14.18 -3.89
CA LYS A 392 -20.25 12.93 -4.66
C LYS A 392 -21.30 11.90 -4.23
N THR A 393 -21.47 11.72 -2.92
CA THR A 393 -22.37 10.70 -2.36
C THR A 393 -23.82 11.07 -2.60
N VAL A 394 -24.22 12.32 -2.37
CA VAL A 394 -25.60 12.79 -2.63
C VAL A 394 -25.97 12.59 -4.08
N PHE A 395 -25.14 13.08 -5.01
CA PHE A 395 -25.40 12.92 -6.44
C PHE A 395 -25.59 11.46 -6.79
N LEU A 396 -24.61 10.61 -6.45
CA LEU A 396 -24.63 9.22 -6.89
C LEU A 396 -25.75 8.42 -6.22
N TYR A 397 -26.01 8.62 -4.92
CA TYR A 397 -27.05 7.87 -4.21
C TYR A 397 -28.44 8.29 -4.65
N CYS A 398 -28.69 9.59 -4.86
CA CYS A 398 -29.99 10.03 -5.36
C CYS A 398 -30.21 9.53 -6.79
N PHE A 399 -29.20 9.62 -7.65
CA PHE A 399 -29.32 9.15 -9.04
C PHE A 399 -29.59 7.63 -9.11
N ILE A 400 -28.89 6.85 -8.29
CA ILE A 400 -28.95 5.38 -8.33
C ILE A 400 -30.15 4.82 -7.54
N PHE A 401 -30.55 5.42 -6.41
CA PHE A 401 -31.54 4.83 -5.50
C PHE A 401 -32.88 5.57 -5.42
N ALA A 402 -33.04 6.74 -6.03
CA ALA A 402 -34.35 7.38 -6.10
C ALA A 402 -35.33 6.52 -6.91
N SER A 403 -36.54 6.35 -6.42
CA SER A 403 -37.47 5.33 -6.92
C SER A 403 -38.92 5.78 -6.70
N ASN A 404 -39.84 5.18 -7.47
CA ASN A 404 -41.29 5.22 -7.27
C ASN A 404 -41.72 3.99 -6.46
N GLU A 405 -42.91 3.97 -5.85
CA GLU A 405 -43.27 2.98 -4.82
C GLU A 405 -43.23 1.50 -5.27
N SER A 406 -43.21 1.19 -6.57
CA SER A 406 -43.17 -0.18 -7.12
C SER A 406 -41.95 -0.48 -8.02
N ILE A 407 -41.54 -1.77 -8.08
CA ILE A 407 -40.34 -2.23 -8.79
C ILE A 407 -40.44 -2.10 -10.32
N GLU A 408 -41.63 -2.27 -10.90
CA GLU A 408 -41.87 -2.13 -12.33
C GLU A 408 -41.76 -0.66 -12.74
N SER A 409 -42.29 0.24 -11.90
CA SER A 409 -42.17 1.69 -12.12
C SER A 409 -40.75 2.23 -11.94
N ASP A 410 -39.86 1.49 -11.26
CA ASP A 410 -38.46 1.88 -11.08
C ASP A 410 -37.64 1.78 -12.37
N LEU A 411 -37.98 0.83 -13.26
CA LEU A 411 -37.29 0.66 -14.54
C LEU A 411 -37.56 1.80 -15.51
N ASP A 412 -38.73 2.43 -15.41
CA ASP A 412 -39.12 3.58 -16.22
C ASP A 412 -38.81 4.92 -15.54
N TYR A 413 -38.40 4.89 -14.27
CA TYR A 413 -38.08 6.10 -13.52
C TYR A 413 -36.92 6.86 -14.15
N ASN A 414 -37.11 8.18 -14.37
CA ASN A 414 -36.08 9.08 -14.89
C ASN A 414 -35.38 9.85 -13.75
N PRO A 415 -34.18 9.44 -13.31
CA PRO A 415 -33.46 10.13 -12.24
C PRO A 415 -32.93 11.52 -12.63
N ILE A 416 -32.85 11.83 -13.93
CA ILE A 416 -32.34 13.12 -14.42
C ILE A 416 -33.28 14.25 -14.02
N GLU A 417 -34.59 14.05 -14.14
CA GLU A 417 -35.57 15.08 -13.79
C GLU A 417 -35.52 15.46 -12.31
N LEU A 418 -35.44 14.46 -11.43
CA LEU A 418 -35.25 14.68 -9.99
C LEU A 418 -33.97 15.48 -9.72
N LEU A 419 -32.88 15.08 -10.38
CA LEU A 419 -31.59 15.71 -10.22
C LEU A 419 -31.65 17.19 -10.64
N GLU A 420 -32.20 17.50 -11.80
CA GLU A 420 -32.21 18.87 -12.35
C GLU A 420 -33.25 19.78 -11.69
N LYS A 421 -34.41 19.26 -11.31
CA LYS A 421 -35.50 20.07 -10.74
C LYS A 421 -35.40 20.22 -9.23
N GLU A 422 -34.93 19.20 -8.51
CA GLU A 422 -35.00 19.18 -7.04
C GLU A 422 -33.63 19.25 -6.35
N ILE A 423 -32.57 18.67 -6.96
CA ILE A 423 -31.27 18.54 -6.28
C ILE A 423 -30.31 19.65 -6.69
N LEU A 424 -30.03 19.79 -7.99
CA LEU A 424 -29.04 20.74 -8.49
C LEU A 424 -29.36 22.20 -8.16
N PRO A 425 -30.61 22.69 -8.22
CA PRO A 425 -30.91 24.08 -7.87
C PRO A 425 -30.51 24.42 -6.43
N ILE A 426 -30.72 23.49 -5.50
CA ILE A 426 -30.35 23.65 -4.08
C ILE A 426 -28.83 23.58 -3.91
N LEU A 427 -28.16 22.63 -4.59
CA LEU A 427 -26.71 22.46 -4.51
C LEU A 427 -25.91 23.57 -5.20
N LYS A 428 -26.49 24.22 -6.23
CA LYS A 428 -25.95 25.42 -6.89
C LYS A 428 -26.11 26.67 -6.04
N GLY A 429 -27.16 26.72 -5.21
CA GLY A 429 -27.42 27.83 -4.29
C GLY A 429 -26.38 27.97 -3.17
N ASN A 430 -26.41 29.12 -2.50
CA ASN A 430 -25.48 29.45 -1.41
C ASN A 430 -26.02 29.10 0.00
N ASP A 431 -27.21 28.51 0.10
CA ASP A 431 -27.84 28.15 1.39
C ASP A 431 -27.45 26.73 1.82
N ASP A 432 -26.45 26.63 2.69
CA ASP A 432 -26.01 25.34 3.26
C ASP A 432 -27.04 24.71 4.21
N GLN A 433 -27.98 25.46 4.80
CA GLN A 433 -29.07 24.88 5.62
C GLN A 433 -30.11 24.19 4.74
N ALA A 434 -30.46 24.77 3.60
CA ALA A 434 -31.31 24.12 2.60
C ALA A 434 -30.67 22.81 2.11
N LYS A 435 -29.35 22.79 1.88
CA LYS A 435 -28.61 21.58 1.49
C LYS A 435 -28.64 20.50 2.58
N LYS A 436 -28.48 20.87 3.86
CA LYS A 436 -28.59 19.92 4.98
C LYS A 436 -29.98 19.27 5.06
N ARG A 437 -31.04 20.08 4.95
CA ARG A 437 -32.43 19.58 4.91
C ARG A 437 -32.66 18.64 3.72
N LEU A 438 -32.09 18.96 2.55
CA LEU A 438 -32.12 18.08 1.40
C LEU A 438 -31.53 16.71 1.73
N PHE A 439 -30.35 16.66 2.35
CA PHE A 439 -29.68 15.41 2.70
C PHE A 439 -30.50 14.58 3.70
N GLU A 440 -31.03 15.21 4.75
CA GLU A 440 -31.89 14.57 5.74
C GLU A 440 -33.16 13.97 5.11
N ASN A 441 -33.81 14.71 4.21
CA ASN A 441 -35.00 14.25 3.51
C ASN A 441 -34.71 12.99 2.66
N TYR A 442 -33.59 12.97 1.93
CA TYR A 442 -33.22 11.78 1.14
C TYR A 442 -32.81 10.59 2.01
N ILE A 443 -32.14 10.82 3.14
CA ILE A 443 -31.85 9.74 4.11
C ILE A 443 -33.14 9.11 4.61
N ARG A 444 -34.18 9.90 4.91
CA ARG A 444 -35.51 9.39 5.28
C ARG A 444 -36.16 8.65 4.13
N ARG A 445 -36.18 9.23 2.92
CA ARG A 445 -36.76 8.61 1.71
C ARG A 445 -36.13 7.26 1.39
N PHE A 446 -34.80 7.11 1.51
CA PHE A 446 -34.14 5.82 1.27
C PHE A 446 -34.54 4.73 2.29
N LYS A 447 -34.92 5.11 3.51
CA LYS A 447 -35.48 4.18 4.50
C LYS A 447 -36.90 3.77 4.12
N GLU A 448 -37.74 4.72 3.72
CA GLU A 448 -39.12 4.50 3.26
C GLU A 448 -39.15 3.56 2.03
N LEU A 449 -38.26 3.80 1.06
CA LEU A 449 -38.09 2.98 -0.15
C LEU A 449 -37.43 1.62 0.09
N LYS A 450 -37.09 1.27 1.34
CA LYS A 450 -36.45 0.02 1.74
C LYS A 450 -35.19 -0.32 0.91
N ILE A 451 -34.36 0.67 0.58
CA ILE A 451 -33.19 0.49 -0.30
C ILE A 451 -32.23 -0.60 0.21
N LYS A 452 -32.09 -0.76 1.53
CA LYS A 452 -31.29 -1.84 2.13
C LYS A 452 -31.77 -3.23 1.70
N GLU A 453 -33.08 -3.43 1.61
CA GLU A 453 -33.66 -4.70 1.18
C GLU A 453 -33.37 -4.95 -0.30
N LYS A 454 -33.52 -3.91 -1.15
CA LYS A 454 -33.15 -3.97 -2.57
C LYS A 454 -31.68 -4.36 -2.74
N ILE A 455 -30.76 -3.71 -2.02
CA ILE A 455 -29.32 -4.03 -2.01
C ILE A 455 -29.07 -5.48 -1.57
N HIS A 456 -29.76 -5.94 -0.54
CA HIS A 456 -29.62 -7.31 -0.04
C HIS A 456 -30.06 -8.35 -1.09
N LYS A 457 -31.22 -8.14 -1.73
CA LYS A 457 -31.72 -9.01 -2.81
C LYS A 457 -30.76 -9.08 -3.99
N THR A 458 -30.24 -7.94 -4.46
CA THR A 458 -29.22 -7.88 -5.52
C THR A 458 -27.93 -8.59 -5.11
N LYS A 459 -27.50 -8.42 -3.86
CA LYS A 459 -26.31 -9.08 -3.31
C LYS A 459 -26.42 -10.60 -3.30
N GLU A 460 -27.55 -11.15 -2.84
CA GLU A 460 -27.76 -12.60 -2.81
C GLU A 460 -27.86 -13.18 -4.23
N LEU A 461 -28.50 -12.47 -5.17
CA LEU A 461 -28.48 -12.85 -6.59
C LEU A 461 -27.04 -12.94 -7.12
N ILE A 462 -26.24 -11.88 -6.97
CA ILE A 462 -24.85 -11.86 -7.47
C ILE A 462 -24.02 -12.98 -6.82
N LYS A 463 -24.19 -13.23 -5.52
CA LYS A 463 -23.51 -14.34 -4.82
C LYS A 463 -23.81 -15.69 -5.46
N ASN A 464 -25.05 -15.93 -5.87
CA ASN A 464 -25.44 -17.18 -6.54
C ASN A 464 -24.78 -17.31 -7.91
N ILE A 465 -24.77 -16.23 -8.70
CA ILE A 465 -24.13 -16.20 -10.04
C ILE A 465 -22.63 -16.50 -9.95
N ILE A 466 -21.90 -15.83 -9.04
CA ILE A 466 -20.44 -16.00 -8.93
C ILE A 466 -20.03 -17.36 -8.33
N LYS A 467 -20.93 -18.05 -7.62
CA LYS A 467 -20.70 -19.39 -7.05
C LYS A 467 -21.15 -20.53 -7.97
N ARG A 468 -21.69 -20.24 -9.15
CA ARG A 468 -22.02 -21.25 -10.15
C ARG A 468 -20.77 -22.01 -10.59
N LYS A 469 -20.84 -23.34 -10.61
CA LYS A 469 -19.74 -24.21 -11.05
C LYS A 469 -19.59 -24.26 -12.58
N THR A 470 -20.70 -24.25 -13.31
CA THR A 470 -20.73 -24.26 -14.78
C THR A 470 -20.06 -22.99 -15.33
N PRO A 471 -19.10 -23.12 -16.27
CA PRO A 471 -18.46 -21.99 -16.91
C PRO A 471 -19.43 -21.12 -17.72
N TYR A 472 -19.23 -19.81 -17.70
CA TYR A 472 -19.88 -18.87 -18.62
C TYR A 472 -19.10 -18.73 -19.94
N PRO A 473 -19.79 -18.46 -21.07
CA PRO A 473 -19.11 -18.15 -22.32
C PRO A 473 -18.34 -16.83 -22.21
N VAL A 474 -17.22 -16.74 -22.94
CA VAL A 474 -16.46 -15.49 -23.06
C VAL A 474 -17.31 -14.44 -23.78
N ARG A 475 -17.27 -13.19 -23.30
CA ARG A 475 -17.92 -12.05 -23.96
C ARG A 475 -16.90 -11.00 -24.36
N HIS A 476 -17.14 -10.38 -25.51
CA HIS A 476 -16.33 -9.30 -26.07
C HIS A 476 -17.20 -8.06 -26.28
N TYR A 477 -16.68 -6.91 -25.88
CA TYR A 477 -17.35 -5.62 -25.94
C TYR A 477 -16.43 -4.65 -26.70
N PRO A 478 -16.56 -4.55 -28.03
CA PRO A 478 -15.81 -3.57 -28.82
C PRO A 478 -16.27 -2.15 -28.46
N LEU A 479 -15.33 -1.21 -28.43
CA LEU A 479 -15.57 0.20 -28.15
C LEU A 479 -14.51 1.10 -28.77
N HIS A 480 -14.73 2.41 -28.74
CA HIS A 480 -13.83 3.42 -29.27
C HIS A 480 -13.54 4.49 -28.21
N ILE A 481 -12.27 4.89 -28.12
CA ILE A 481 -11.79 5.99 -27.28
C ILE A 481 -11.63 7.21 -28.19
N SER A 482 -12.45 8.24 -28.01
CA SER A 482 -12.44 9.44 -28.87
C SER A 482 -12.09 10.70 -28.09
N VAL A 483 -11.29 11.59 -28.67
CA VAL A 483 -11.07 12.94 -28.14
C VAL A 483 -12.04 13.90 -28.81
N LYS A 484 -12.86 14.60 -28.02
CA LYS A 484 -13.83 15.58 -28.52
C LYS A 484 -13.11 16.82 -29.06
N GLU A 485 -13.57 17.35 -30.20
CA GLU A 485 -13.09 18.63 -30.77
C GLU A 485 -13.33 19.83 -29.85
N SER A 486 -14.30 19.74 -28.93
CA SER A 486 -14.62 20.82 -27.98
C SER A 486 -13.50 21.16 -27.00
N ILE A 487 -12.41 20.40 -26.97
CA ILE A 487 -11.16 20.75 -26.28
C ILE A 487 -10.42 21.91 -26.95
N LEU A 488 -10.69 22.15 -28.24
CA LEU A 488 -10.09 23.23 -29.01
C LEU A 488 -10.83 24.56 -28.77
N GLU A 489 -10.09 25.65 -28.85
CA GLU A 489 -10.63 27.01 -28.91
C GLU A 489 -11.27 27.26 -30.27
N ASN A 490 -12.26 28.16 -30.28
CA ASN A 490 -13.00 28.57 -31.47
C ASN A 490 -12.85 30.06 -31.78
N ASP A 491 -12.12 30.80 -30.95
CA ASP A 491 -11.87 32.24 -31.08
C ASP A 491 -10.46 32.49 -31.61
N LEU A 492 -10.36 33.14 -32.78
CA LEU A 492 -9.10 33.38 -33.49
C LEU A 492 -8.13 34.24 -32.66
N ASP A 493 -8.63 35.33 -32.06
CA ASP A 493 -7.82 36.25 -31.25
C ASP A 493 -7.18 35.52 -30.07
N THR A 494 -7.95 34.66 -29.39
CA THR A 494 -7.47 33.84 -28.28
C THR A 494 -6.41 32.84 -28.74
N ILE A 495 -6.62 32.17 -29.88
CA ILE A 495 -5.68 31.19 -30.44
C ILE A 495 -4.33 31.85 -30.76
N THR A 496 -4.35 32.97 -31.47
CA THR A 496 -3.15 33.68 -31.91
C THR A 496 -2.41 34.30 -30.72
N LYS A 497 -3.13 34.97 -29.79
CA LYS A 497 -2.55 35.59 -28.59
C LYS A 497 -1.90 34.58 -27.64
N ARG A 498 -2.51 33.42 -27.44
CA ARG A 498 -1.97 32.36 -26.57
C ARG A 498 -1.03 31.41 -27.31
N THR A 499 -0.97 31.51 -28.64
CA THR A 499 -0.21 30.62 -29.52
C THR A 499 -0.57 29.15 -29.27
N THR A 500 -1.87 28.86 -29.12
CA THR A 500 -2.37 27.49 -28.92
C THR A 500 -3.81 27.33 -29.39
N PHE A 501 -4.15 26.15 -29.92
CA PHE A 501 -5.52 25.77 -30.27
C PHE A 501 -6.29 25.18 -29.10
N PHE A 502 -5.68 24.96 -27.94
CA PHE A 502 -6.29 24.26 -26.82
C PHE A 502 -6.80 25.21 -25.75
N LYS A 503 -7.96 24.86 -25.17
CA LYS A 503 -8.50 25.56 -24.00
C LYS A 503 -7.57 25.42 -22.80
N GLU A 504 -7.57 26.44 -21.93
CA GLU A 504 -6.75 26.47 -20.70
C GLU A 504 -6.95 25.23 -19.79
N VAL A 505 -8.11 24.57 -19.87
CA VAL A 505 -8.41 23.33 -19.14
C VAL A 505 -7.41 22.20 -19.41
N LEU A 506 -6.72 22.19 -20.56
CA LEU A 506 -5.66 21.23 -20.85
C LEU A 506 -4.49 21.31 -19.86
N GLN A 507 -4.25 22.49 -19.25
CA GLN A 507 -3.25 22.66 -18.19
C GLN A 507 -3.67 21.99 -16.86
N LYS A 508 -4.91 21.48 -16.79
CA LYS A 508 -5.49 20.79 -15.63
C LYS A 508 -5.89 19.35 -16.02
N PRO A 509 -4.97 18.38 -15.97
CA PRO A 509 -5.18 17.02 -16.49
C PRO A 509 -6.47 16.34 -16.02
N LYS A 510 -6.83 16.50 -14.74
CA LYS A 510 -8.02 15.87 -14.15
C LYS A 510 -9.35 16.46 -14.65
N GLU A 511 -9.38 17.75 -14.98
CA GLU A 511 -10.56 18.41 -15.56
C GLU A 511 -10.66 18.07 -17.04
N CYS A 512 -9.51 17.96 -17.74
CA CYS A 512 -9.42 17.62 -19.15
C CYS A 512 -9.98 16.22 -19.50
N LEU A 513 -10.10 15.32 -18.53
CA LEU A 513 -10.72 14.00 -18.73
C LEU A 513 -12.12 14.07 -19.33
N GLN A 514 -12.89 15.14 -19.14
CA GLN A 514 -14.23 15.27 -19.72
C GLN A 514 -14.26 15.27 -21.26
N TYR A 515 -13.14 15.56 -21.91
CA TYR A 515 -13.03 15.58 -23.38
C TYR A 515 -12.66 14.23 -23.99
N ILE A 516 -12.38 13.20 -23.18
CA ILE A 516 -12.13 11.84 -23.65
C ILE A 516 -13.43 11.04 -23.51
N ASN A 517 -14.02 10.57 -24.61
CA ASN A 517 -15.24 9.77 -24.61
C ASN A 517 -14.94 8.29 -24.83
N LEU A 518 -15.77 7.41 -24.23
CA LEU A 518 -15.78 5.97 -24.50
C LEU A 518 -17.17 5.59 -25.01
N GLY A 519 -17.25 4.98 -26.19
CA GLY A 519 -18.54 4.61 -26.76
C GLY A 519 -18.44 3.71 -27.97
N GLU A 520 -19.57 3.55 -28.66
CA GLU A 520 -19.62 2.88 -29.97
C GLU A 520 -18.93 3.73 -31.05
N ALA A 521 -18.68 3.13 -32.21
CA ALA A 521 -18.14 3.85 -33.36
C ALA A 521 -19.14 4.93 -33.80
N THR A 522 -18.87 6.19 -33.46
CA THR A 522 -19.70 7.30 -33.93
C THR A 522 -19.23 7.78 -35.29
N THR A 523 -20.12 7.76 -36.28
CA THR A 523 -19.92 8.41 -37.58
C THR A 523 -20.04 9.94 -37.53
N GLN A 524 -20.40 10.49 -36.36
CA GLN A 524 -20.49 11.94 -36.14
C GLN A 524 -19.08 12.53 -36.06
N GLY A 525 -18.65 13.22 -37.11
CA GLY A 525 -17.33 13.85 -37.25
C GLY A 525 -17.08 15.04 -36.33
N LYS A 526 -17.13 14.82 -35.01
CA LYS A 526 -16.82 15.80 -33.94
C LYS A 526 -15.68 15.32 -33.02
N SER A 527 -14.79 14.48 -33.55
CA SER A 527 -13.70 13.82 -32.81
C SER A 527 -12.36 14.12 -33.48
N LEU A 528 -11.36 14.54 -32.70
CA LEU A 528 -10.00 14.81 -33.20
C LEU A 528 -9.24 13.53 -33.54
N ILE A 529 -9.42 12.51 -32.70
CA ILE A 529 -8.80 11.20 -32.87
C ILE A 529 -9.67 10.15 -32.20
N THR A 530 -9.68 8.95 -32.77
CA THR A 530 -10.41 7.80 -32.25
C THR A 530 -9.50 6.57 -32.24
N LEU A 531 -9.41 5.90 -31.10
CA LEU A 531 -8.65 4.65 -30.90
C LEU A 531 -9.62 3.49 -30.70
N PRO A 532 -9.57 2.44 -31.54
CA PRO A 532 -10.31 1.21 -31.30
C PRO A 532 -9.85 0.51 -30.01
N ALA A 533 -10.80 -0.11 -29.31
CA ALA A 533 -10.53 -0.91 -28.12
C ALA A 533 -11.53 -2.06 -27.99
N ASN A 534 -11.20 -3.05 -27.17
CA ASN A 534 -12.07 -4.18 -26.88
C ASN A 534 -11.93 -4.61 -25.41
N ILE A 535 -13.06 -4.84 -24.75
CA ILE A 535 -13.10 -5.41 -23.40
C ILE A 535 -13.58 -6.85 -23.49
N SER A 536 -12.81 -7.79 -22.96
CA SER A 536 -13.18 -9.20 -22.91
C SER A 536 -13.33 -9.70 -21.48
N ILE A 537 -14.41 -10.43 -21.19
CA ILE A 537 -14.71 -10.96 -19.86
C ILE A 537 -14.80 -12.48 -19.93
N SER A 538 -14.10 -13.17 -19.01
CA SER A 538 -14.03 -14.63 -18.98
C SER A 538 -13.78 -15.18 -17.58
N GLU A 539 -13.98 -16.50 -17.41
CA GLU A 539 -13.76 -17.22 -16.16
C GLU A 539 -12.50 -18.08 -16.20
N ILE A 540 -11.86 -18.22 -15.04
CA ILE A 540 -10.75 -19.12 -14.78
C ILE A 540 -11.21 -20.12 -13.73
N HIS A 541 -11.07 -21.41 -14.02
CA HIS A 541 -11.45 -22.50 -13.12
C HIS A 541 -10.20 -23.20 -12.61
N PHE A 542 -10.09 -23.33 -11.29
CA PHE A 542 -8.95 -23.97 -10.65
C PHE A 542 -9.34 -25.34 -10.10
N LEU A 543 -8.63 -26.37 -10.58
CA LEU A 543 -8.91 -27.77 -10.37
C LEU A 543 -7.83 -28.39 -9.47
N LYS A 544 -8.23 -29.25 -8.54
CA LYS A 544 -7.33 -30.01 -7.67
C LYS A 544 -6.55 -31.07 -8.48
N THR A 545 -5.25 -31.19 -8.22
CA THR A 545 -4.41 -32.29 -8.74
C THR A 545 -4.12 -33.34 -7.67
N GLU A 546 -3.39 -34.40 -8.02
CA GLU A 546 -2.94 -35.43 -7.06
C GLU A 546 -1.65 -35.03 -6.33
N ASP A 547 -1.00 -33.95 -6.77
CA ASP A 547 0.23 -33.42 -6.18
C ASP A 547 -0.06 -32.66 -4.88
N GLN A 548 0.26 -33.32 -3.76
CA GLN A 548 0.12 -32.81 -2.40
C GLN A 548 1.39 -33.11 -1.62
N GLN A 549 1.91 -32.12 -0.89
CA GLN A 549 3.08 -32.28 -0.04
C GLN A 549 2.73 -31.99 1.43
N THR A 550 3.39 -32.70 2.35
CA THR A 550 3.29 -32.48 3.79
C THR A 550 4.65 -32.20 4.43
N PHE A 551 4.67 -31.31 5.41
CA PHE A 551 5.88 -30.93 6.14
C PHE A 551 5.55 -30.40 7.54
N ASP A 552 6.57 -30.35 8.39
CA ASP A 552 6.50 -29.84 9.75
C ASP A 552 7.30 -28.54 9.87
N MET A 553 6.95 -27.73 10.87
CA MET A 553 7.60 -26.46 11.17
C MET A 553 7.81 -26.28 12.68
N LYS A 554 9.03 -25.93 13.07
CA LYS A 554 9.37 -25.60 14.48
C LYS A 554 10.26 -24.38 14.58
N TYR A 555 10.23 -23.73 15.74
CA TYR A 555 11.18 -22.66 16.05
C TYR A 555 12.58 -23.22 16.26
N ASP A 556 13.59 -22.52 15.72
CA ASP A 556 14.99 -22.86 15.90
C ASP A 556 15.63 -21.93 16.93
N LEU A 557 15.68 -22.39 18.18
CA LEU A 557 16.09 -21.59 19.34
C LEU A 557 17.53 -21.88 19.81
N VAL A 558 18.28 -22.75 19.13
CA VAL A 558 19.65 -23.16 19.48
C VAL A 558 20.67 -22.36 18.65
N PRO A 559 21.79 -21.85 19.22
CA PRO A 559 22.26 -22.00 20.61
C PRO A 559 21.84 -20.81 21.49
N GLY A 560 20.62 -20.82 22.03
CA GLY A 560 20.15 -19.86 23.05
C GLY A 560 20.03 -18.41 22.57
N ILE A 561 18.81 -17.93 22.36
CA ILE A 561 18.55 -16.54 21.99
C ILE A 561 18.39 -15.72 23.27
N LYS A 562 19.25 -14.72 23.50
CA LYS A 562 19.07 -13.77 24.61
C LYS A 562 17.91 -12.83 24.31
N VAL A 563 17.07 -12.55 25.30
CA VAL A 563 15.87 -11.73 25.17
C VAL A 563 15.96 -10.53 26.10
N LEU A 564 15.68 -9.34 25.56
CA LEU A 564 15.56 -8.08 26.31
C LEU A 564 14.22 -7.42 25.96
N PRO A 565 13.13 -7.69 26.71
CA PRO A 565 11.83 -7.14 26.38
C PRO A 565 11.72 -5.64 26.70
N VAL A 566 11.05 -4.92 25.81
CA VAL A 566 10.78 -3.48 25.92
C VAL A 566 9.27 -3.26 25.99
N LEU A 567 8.83 -2.52 26.99
CA LEU A 567 7.43 -2.21 27.25
C LEU A 567 7.17 -0.72 27.02
N PHE A 568 6.22 -0.40 26.15
CA PHE A 568 5.64 0.94 26.02
C PHE A 568 4.35 1.00 26.83
N LEU A 569 4.32 1.90 27.83
CA LEU A 569 3.29 1.92 28.86
C LEU A 569 2.62 3.30 28.98
N SER A 570 1.30 3.35 28.79
CA SER A 570 0.51 4.56 29.07
C SER A 570 0.53 4.89 30.56
N MET A 571 0.91 6.13 30.90
CA MET A 571 0.97 6.62 32.28
C MET A 571 -0.39 6.61 32.99
N LYS A 572 -0.42 6.43 34.32
CA LYS A 572 -1.62 6.35 35.21
C LYS A 572 -2.54 5.13 34.98
N GLU A 573 -2.61 4.64 33.75
CA GLU A 573 -3.71 3.83 33.23
C GLU A 573 -3.31 2.38 32.94
N GLY A 574 -2.10 2.17 32.40
CA GLY A 574 -1.52 0.84 32.16
C GLY A 574 -0.88 0.21 33.40
N GLN A 575 -0.71 0.98 34.49
CA GLN A 575 0.06 0.57 35.66
C GLN A 575 -0.51 -0.70 36.32
N LYS A 576 -1.84 -0.78 36.50
CA LYS A 576 -2.51 -1.96 37.08
C LYS A 576 -2.27 -3.23 36.25
N PHE A 577 -2.39 -3.10 34.92
CA PHE A 577 -2.13 -4.22 34.00
C PHE A 577 -0.67 -4.67 34.08
N TYR A 578 0.26 -3.71 34.06
CA TYR A 578 1.69 -4.00 34.22
C TYR A 578 1.99 -4.73 35.55
N ASP A 579 1.45 -4.25 36.67
CA ASP A 579 1.68 -4.85 37.99
C ASP A 579 1.17 -6.30 38.07
N GLN A 580 0.04 -6.61 37.42
CA GLN A 580 -0.54 -7.95 37.39
C GLN A 580 0.17 -8.90 36.39
N HIS A 581 0.54 -8.42 35.20
CA HIS A 581 0.94 -9.29 34.09
C HIS A 581 2.44 -9.34 33.83
N LEU A 582 3.16 -8.24 34.04
CA LEU A 582 4.51 -8.05 33.48
C LEU A 582 5.58 -7.75 34.54
N LYS A 583 5.21 -7.29 35.74
CA LYS A 583 6.14 -6.89 36.81
C LYS A 583 7.17 -7.96 37.16
N SER A 584 6.83 -9.25 37.07
CA SER A 584 7.74 -10.35 37.39
C SER A 584 8.88 -10.54 36.40
N ARG A 585 8.79 -9.96 35.20
CA ARG A 585 9.80 -10.08 34.13
C ARG A 585 10.87 -8.99 34.21
N LYS A 586 12.03 -9.28 33.62
CA LYS A 586 13.07 -8.30 33.37
C LYS A 586 12.68 -7.45 32.17
N LEU A 587 12.64 -6.12 32.31
CA LEU A 587 12.02 -5.24 31.32
C LEU A 587 12.73 -3.88 31.22
N LEU A 588 12.80 -3.36 29.99
CA LEU A 588 12.94 -1.93 29.74
C LEU A 588 11.55 -1.31 29.63
N ILE A 589 11.30 -0.19 30.31
CA ILE A 589 9.98 0.45 30.33
C ILE A 589 10.11 1.88 29.79
N PHE A 590 9.40 2.15 28.70
CA PHE A 590 9.21 3.47 28.11
C PHE A 590 7.78 3.95 28.42
N PRO A 591 7.60 4.83 29.42
CA PRO A 591 6.33 5.47 29.64
C PRO A 591 5.98 6.36 28.43
N HIS A 592 4.69 6.54 28.18
CA HIS A 592 4.17 7.57 27.28
C HIS A 592 2.90 8.20 27.87
N ARG A 593 2.58 9.39 27.38
CA ARG A 593 1.39 10.16 27.78
C ARG A 593 0.10 9.39 27.44
N SER A 594 -0.94 9.61 28.27
CA SER A 594 -2.33 9.20 28.03
C SER A 594 -3.03 10.11 27.02
N GLU A 595 -4.11 9.64 26.41
CA GLU A 595 -4.90 10.38 25.40
C GLU A 595 -5.72 11.58 25.95
N THR A 596 -5.53 11.98 27.21
CA THR A 596 -6.45 12.91 27.91
C THR A 596 -6.27 14.39 27.57
N ASP A 597 -5.18 14.78 26.91
CA ASP A 597 -4.88 16.19 26.59
C ASP A 597 -4.76 16.38 25.06
N GLN A 598 -5.60 17.21 24.45
CA GLN A 598 -5.41 17.63 23.06
C GLN A 598 -4.19 18.55 22.98
N LEU A 599 -3.25 18.23 22.10
CA LEU A 599 -2.08 19.05 21.82
C LEU A 599 -2.32 19.90 20.57
N GLU A 600 -1.80 21.13 20.59
CA GLU A 600 -1.70 21.93 19.36
C GLU A 600 -0.77 21.25 18.36
N THR A 601 -0.97 21.49 17.06
CA THR A 601 -0.20 20.85 15.97
C THR A 601 1.32 21.01 16.14
N ASN A 602 1.78 22.18 16.59
CA ASN A 602 3.20 22.41 16.86
C ASN A 602 3.71 21.53 18.02
N GLN A 603 3.03 21.60 19.16
CA GLN A 603 3.37 20.84 20.36
C GLN A 603 3.38 19.33 20.08
N GLU A 604 2.40 18.84 19.32
CA GLU A 604 2.29 17.44 18.93
C GLU A 604 3.50 17.00 18.10
N PHE A 605 3.92 17.80 17.11
CA PHE A 605 5.10 17.50 16.30
C PHE A 605 6.39 17.47 17.13
N ILE A 606 6.62 18.49 17.96
CA ILE A 606 7.81 18.60 18.83
C ILE A 606 7.88 17.42 19.79
N TYR A 607 6.76 17.06 20.41
CA TYR A 607 6.66 15.88 21.28
C TYR A 607 7.04 14.60 20.52
N LYS A 608 6.43 14.36 19.35
CA LYS A 608 6.66 13.15 18.56
C LYS A 608 8.11 13.01 18.10
N ILE A 609 8.73 14.08 17.61
CA ILE A 609 10.14 14.05 17.19
C ILE A 609 11.06 13.82 18.38
N THR A 610 10.87 14.57 19.48
CA THR A 610 11.70 14.44 20.68
C THR A 610 11.60 13.03 21.26
N TYR A 611 10.39 12.51 21.39
CA TYR A 611 10.15 11.15 21.89
C TYR A 611 10.79 10.10 20.98
N SER A 612 10.65 10.23 19.66
CA SER A 612 11.25 9.31 18.68
C SER A 612 12.78 9.32 18.75
N LEU A 613 13.39 10.50 18.78
CA LEU A 613 14.83 10.71 18.86
C LEU A 613 15.42 10.06 20.11
N LEU A 614 14.89 10.44 21.27
CA LEU A 614 15.43 9.99 22.56
C LEU A 614 15.16 8.49 22.79
N THR A 615 14.00 7.98 22.37
CA THR A 615 13.72 6.53 22.43
C THR A 615 14.76 5.75 21.64
N TYR A 616 15.06 6.19 20.40
CA TYR A 616 16.04 5.53 19.56
C TYR A 616 17.46 5.60 20.15
N ILE A 617 17.91 6.78 20.57
CA ILE A 617 19.26 6.95 21.15
C ILE A 617 19.41 6.17 22.46
N CYS A 618 18.42 6.19 23.35
CA CYS A 618 18.44 5.38 24.58
C CYS A 618 18.58 3.89 24.27
N LEU A 619 17.79 3.35 23.33
CA LEU A 619 17.90 1.96 22.92
C LEU A 619 19.25 1.65 22.26
N TYR A 620 19.76 2.54 21.42
CA TYR A 620 21.09 2.41 20.82
C TYR A 620 22.17 2.32 21.90
N VAL A 621 22.21 3.27 22.84
CA VAL A 621 23.19 3.33 23.93
C VAL A 621 23.14 2.08 24.82
N ILE A 622 21.94 1.55 25.08
CA ILE A 622 21.73 0.32 25.86
C ILE A 622 22.28 -0.91 25.12
N LEU A 623 22.07 -0.99 23.81
CA LEU A 623 22.33 -2.19 23.03
C LEU A 623 23.74 -2.25 22.40
N GLU A 624 24.36 -1.10 22.10
CA GLU A 624 25.59 -0.93 21.30
C GLU A 624 26.75 -1.91 21.59
N LYS A 625 26.90 -2.39 22.84
CA LYS A 625 28.00 -3.29 23.26
C LYS A 625 27.58 -4.75 23.52
N GLN A 626 26.35 -5.13 23.17
CA GLN A 626 25.84 -6.50 23.39
C GLN A 626 26.08 -7.44 22.19
N LEU A 627 26.72 -6.95 21.13
CA LEU A 627 27.08 -7.72 19.95
C LEU A 627 28.36 -8.53 20.23
N THR A 628 28.21 -9.75 20.73
CA THR A 628 29.25 -10.77 20.58
C THR A 628 28.90 -11.62 19.36
N ASP A 629 29.89 -11.93 18.51
CA ASP A 629 29.73 -12.45 17.14
C ASP A 629 28.91 -13.75 16.97
N ARG A 630 28.40 -14.34 18.04
CA ARG A 630 27.70 -15.62 18.01
C ARG A 630 26.18 -15.56 18.25
N THR A 631 25.61 -14.52 18.88
CA THR A 631 24.14 -14.47 19.11
C THR A 631 23.54 -13.05 19.05
N LYS A 632 22.75 -12.76 18.00
CA LYS A 632 21.92 -11.54 17.96
C LYS A 632 20.79 -11.62 19.01
N PRO A 633 20.73 -10.75 20.02
CA PRO A 633 19.63 -10.78 20.99
C PRO A 633 18.29 -10.42 20.32
N PHE A 634 17.21 -10.93 20.92
CA PHE A 634 15.83 -10.61 20.57
C PHE A 634 15.29 -9.51 21.49
N VAL A 635 14.83 -8.41 20.90
CA VAL A 635 14.29 -7.24 21.57
C VAL A 635 12.81 -7.10 21.20
N PRO A 636 11.89 -7.82 21.87
CA PRO A 636 10.46 -7.69 21.63
C PRO A 636 9.93 -6.35 22.15
N LEU A 637 9.22 -5.61 21.31
CA LEU A 637 8.57 -4.34 21.66
C LEU A 637 7.07 -4.58 21.91
N LEU A 638 6.66 -4.57 23.18
CA LEU A 638 5.27 -4.73 23.58
C LEU A 638 4.65 -3.36 23.93
N ARG A 639 3.47 -3.06 23.40
CA ARG A 639 2.69 -1.87 23.74
C ARG A 639 1.43 -2.22 24.51
N ILE A 640 1.09 -1.41 25.50
CA ILE A 640 -0.19 -1.51 26.22
C ILE A 640 -1.07 -0.34 25.81
N HIS A 641 -2.17 -0.67 25.13
CA HIS A 641 -3.15 0.27 24.57
C HIS A 641 -4.44 0.26 25.38
N GLN A 642 -5.13 1.39 25.47
CA GLN A 642 -6.47 1.46 26.05
C GLN A 642 -7.57 1.56 25.01
N LYS A 643 -7.25 2.23 23.92
CA LYS A 643 -8.16 2.53 22.83
C LYS A 643 -8.06 1.44 21.77
N GLU A 644 -9.18 1.08 21.17
CA GLU A 644 -9.17 0.17 20.03
C GLU A 644 -8.60 0.90 18.80
N LYS A 645 -8.12 0.15 17.79
CA LYS A 645 -7.61 0.74 16.54
C LYS A 645 -8.59 1.71 15.86
N THR A 646 -9.89 1.56 16.12
CA THR A 646 -10.98 2.39 15.56
C THR A 646 -11.15 3.72 16.27
N ASP A 647 -10.66 3.85 17.50
CA ASP A 647 -10.85 5.04 18.32
C ASP A 647 -9.88 6.14 17.84
N ASN A 648 -10.28 7.40 18.00
CA ASN A 648 -9.39 8.52 17.74
C ASN A 648 -8.36 8.64 18.88
N ALA A 649 -7.20 7.99 18.72
CA ALA A 649 -6.12 7.94 19.71
C ALA A 649 -4.77 8.34 19.07
N PRO A 650 -4.51 9.65 18.87
CA PRO A 650 -3.33 10.13 18.15
C PRO A 650 -1.99 9.71 18.77
N ILE A 651 -1.89 9.67 20.11
CA ILE A 651 -0.65 9.30 20.80
C ILE A 651 -0.41 7.80 20.70
N GLU A 652 -1.41 6.95 20.96
CA GLU A 652 -1.30 5.51 20.82
C GLU A 652 -1.00 5.11 19.37
N ASN A 653 -1.64 5.76 18.38
CA ASN A 653 -1.33 5.58 16.97
C ASN A 653 0.11 5.97 16.64
N PHE A 654 0.61 7.07 17.20
CA PHE A 654 2.01 7.44 17.09
C PHE A 654 2.94 6.38 17.68
N ILE A 655 2.66 5.83 18.87
CA ILE A 655 3.48 4.78 19.48
C ILE A 655 3.45 3.48 18.65
N VAL A 656 2.30 3.12 18.04
CA VAL A 656 2.22 2.01 17.06
C VAL A 656 3.18 2.24 15.90
N CYS A 657 3.16 3.44 15.30
CA CYS A 657 4.03 3.80 14.18
C CYS A 657 5.51 3.82 14.59
N LEU A 658 5.84 4.45 15.72
CA LEU A 658 7.20 4.55 16.24
C LEU A 658 7.80 3.18 16.49
N THR A 659 7.09 2.29 17.19
CA THR A 659 7.61 0.94 17.48
C THR A 659 7.81 0.10 16.22
N LYS A 660 7.05 0.31 15.13
CA LYS A 660 7.34 -0.28 13.82
C LYS A 660 8.66 0.26 13.24
N VAL A 661 8.86 1.58 13.27
CA VAL A 661 10.10 2.23 12.81
C VAL A 661 11.31 1.76 13.63
N ILE A 662 11.20 1.73 14.96
CA ILE A 662 12.25 1.25 15.86
C ILE A 662 12.54 -0.23 15.62
N SER A 663 11.53 -1.08 15.51
CA SER A 663 11.72 -2.50 15.19
C SER A 663 12.47 -2.68 13.87
N HIS A 664 12.17 -1.87 12.85
CA HIS A 664 12.91 -1.87 11.58
C HIS A 664 14.36 -1.45 11.78
N LEU A 665 14.64 -0.37 12.51
CA LEU A 665 16.03 0.09 12.73
C LEU A 665 16.85 -0.90 13.57
N LEU A 666 16.23 -1.53 14.58
CA LEU A 666 16.88 -2.52 15.44
C LEU A 666 17.21 -3.80 14.67
N ASN A 667 16.38 -4.21 13.71
CA ASN A 667 16.61 -5.42 12.93
C ASN A 667 17.88 -5.37 12.05
N ASP A 668 18.56 -4.23 11.92
CA ASP A 668 19.86 -4.17 11.25
C ASP A 668 20.94 -4.94 12.03
N GLY A 669 20.99 -4.73 13.36
CA GLY A 669 21.97 -5.36 14.25
C GLY A 669 21.42 -6.46 15.16
N TYR A 670 20.12 -6.41 15.47
CA TYR A 670 19.43 -7.26 16.46
C TYR A 670 18.27 -8.02 15.82
N ARG A 671 17.54 -8.80 16.62
CA ARG A 671 16.21 -9.31 16.22
C ARG A 671 15.17 -8.50 16.97
N SER A 672 14.18 -7.96 16.28
CA SER A 672 13.12 -7.20 16.92
C SER A 672 11.82 -7.39 16.17
N ASN A 673 10.73 -7.39 16.93
CA ASN A 673 9.39 -7.29 16.39
C ASN A 673 8.52 -6.55 17.39
N GLN A 674 7.37 -6.08 16.94
CA GLN A 674 6.47 -5.27 17.74
C GLN A 674 5.06 -5.87 17.79
N GLN A 675 4.37 -5.70 18.91
CA GLN A 675 2.93 -5.95 19.01
C GLN A 675 2.30 -5.16 20.17
N GLY A 676 0.98 -4.96 20.11
CA GLY A 676 0.23 -4.28 21.16
C GLY A 676 -0.98 -5.08 21.64
N ILE A 677 -1.41 -4.81 22.87
CA ILE A 677 -2.66 -5.35 23.43
C ILE A 677 -3.54 -4.22 23.94
N VAL A 678 -4.84 -4.29 23.62
CA VAL A 678 -5.85 -3.34 24.10
C VAL A 678 -6.45 -3.84 25.41
N ILE A 679 -6.36 -3.03 26.47
CA ILE A 679 -6.77 -3.32 27.85
C ILE A 679 -8.02 -2.51 28.27
N ASN A 680 -9.12 -2.64 27.53
CA ASN A 680 -10.37 -1.95 27.88
C ASN A 680 -11.20 -2.76 28.91
N LYS A 681 -11.70 -2.08 29.96
CA LYS A 681 -12.50 -2.63 31.08
C LYS A 681 -13.76 -3.39 30.63
N SER A 682 -14.34 -3.07 29.49
CA SER A 682 -15.55 -3.73 28.97
C SER A 682 -15.29 -5.07 28.25
N GLN A 683 -14.02 -5.48 28.09
CA GLN A 683 -13.63 -6.64 27.27
C GLN A 683 -12.71 -7.65 27.98
N THR A 684 -12.69 -7.68 29.31
CA THR A 684 -11.81 -8.56 30.10
C THR A 684 -11.92 -10.04 29.66
N SER A 685 -13.11 -10.49 29.26
CA SER A 685 -13.35 -11.85 28.72
C SER A 685 -12.69 -12.13 27.36
N LYS A 686 -12.39 -11.11 26.54
CA LYS A 686 -11.74 -11.25 25.22
C LYS A 686 -10.22 -11.29 25.29
N ILE A 687 -9.61 -10.87 26.41
CA ILE A 687 -8.15 -10.85 26.60
C ILE A 687 -7.55 -12.25 26.44
N ASN A 688 -8.25 -13.29 26.90
CA ASN A 688 -7.82 -14.69 26.80
C ASN A 688 -7.60 -15.17 25.36
N PHE A 689 -8.30 -14.60 24.38
CA PHE A 689 -8.13 -14.88 22.95
C PHE A 689 -7.12 -13.93 22.28
N LYS A 690 -6.96 -12.71 22.79
CA LYS A 690 -6.01 -11.72 22.25
C LYS A 690 -4.56 -12.07 22.61
N ILE A 691 -4.28 -12.44 23.87
CA ILE A 691 -2.92 -12.75 24.37
C ILE A 691 -2.17 -13.74 23.46
N PRO A 692 -2.77 -14.90 23.10
CA PRO A 692 -2.03 -15.89 22.35
C PRO A 692 -1.69 -15.39 20.93
N ASN A 693 -2.59 -14.62 20.29
CA ASN A 693 -2.34 -14.00 18.98
C ASN A 693 -1.25 -12.93 19.04
N VAL A 694 -1.27 -12.09 20.09
CA VAL A 694 -0.25 -11.07 20.34
C VAL A 694 1.14 -11.70 20.43
N LEU A 695 1.29 -12.73 21.26
CA LEU A 695 2.57 -13.41 21.48
C LEU A 695 3.05 -14.14 20.21
N THR A 696 2.14 -14.81 19.51
CA THR A 696 2.46 -15.50 18.26
C THR A 696 3.02 -14.53 17.21
N SER A 697 2.37 -13.37 17.06
CA SER A 697 2.84 -12.31 16.17
C SER A 697 4.19 -11.77 16.62
N LEU A 698 4.36 -11.48 17.92
CA LEU A 698 5.58 -10.92 18.49
C LEU A 698 6.80 -11.84 18.25
N TYR A 699 6.66 -13.14 18.50
CA TYR A 699 7.73 -14.13 18.31
C TYR A 699 7.93 -14.58 16.85
N SER A 700 7.13 -14.09 15.90
CA SER A 700 7.19 -14.55 14.50
C SER A 700 8.52 -14.30 13.79
N VAL A 701 9.31 -13.31 14.23
CA VAL A 701 10.63 -12.97 13.66
C VAL A 701 11.72 -14.00 13.99
N LEU A 702 11.50 -14.85 14.99
CA LEU A 702 12.49 -15.85 15.39
C LEU A 702 12.72 -16.88 14.28
N PRO A 703 13.94 -17.44 14.18
CA PRO A 703 14.26 -18.47 13.19
C PRO A 703 13.34 -19.68 13.28
N LYS A 704 13.05 -20.30 12.14
CA LYS A 704 12.26 -21.53 12.04
C LYS A 704 12.95 -22.56 11.16
N LYS A 705 12.74 -23.83 11.47
CA LYS A 705 13.16 -24.98 10.68
C LYS A 705 11.93 -25.70 10.13
N PHE A 706 12.01 -26.07 8.86
CA PHE A 706 11.03 -26.91 8.18
C PHE A 706 11.63 -28.29 7.94
N GLN A 707 10.83 -29.33 8.11
CA GLN A 707 11.22 -30.72 7.88
C GLN A 707 10.18 -31.43 7.02
N PHE A 708 10.59 -32.06 5.94
CA PHE A 708 9.70 -32.77 5.04
C PHE A 708 9.43 -34.20 5.56
N LYS A 709 8.19 -34.69 5.42
CA LYS A 709 7.79 -36.01 5.95
C LYS A 709 7.89 -37.14 4.94
N GLU A 710 7.68 -36.86 3.67
CA GLU A 710 7.75 -37.83 2.59
C GLU A 710 8.99 -37.53 1.74
N THR A 711 10.06 -38.27 1.99
CA THR A 711 11.39 -38.15 1.37
C THR A 711 11.45 -38.60 -0.10
N GLY A 712 10.31 -38.97 -0.72
CA GLY A 712 10.29 -39.59 -2.05
C GLY A 712 10.01 -38.68 -3.25
N LYS A 713 9.54 -37.43 -3.08
CA LYS A 713 9.09 -36.59 -4.22
C LYS A 713 9.82 -35.26 -4.42
N PHE A 714 10.50 -34.72 -3.41
CA PHE A 714 11.18 -33.43 -3.52
C PHE A 714 12.37 -33.37 -2.57
N THR A 715 13.53 -32.98 -3.08
CA THR A 715 14.77 -32.72 -2.32
C THR A 715 15.43 -31.47 -2.87
N PHE A 716 16.16 -30.73 -2.03
CA PHE A 716 17.02 -29.64 -2.50
C PHE A 716 18.32 -30.24 -3.03
N GLN A 717 18.66 -29.93 -4.28
CA GLN A 717 19.83 -30.44 -5.00
C GLN A 717 20.67 -29.30 -5.58
N GLU A 718 20.03 -28.19 -6.00
CA GLU A 718 20.73 -27.05 -6.59
C GLU A 718 20.94 -25.90 -5.57
N ILE A 719 20.11 -25.79 -4.54
CA ILE A 719 20.14 -24.68 -3.56
C ILE A 719 20.54 -25.15 -2.16
N ASP A 720 21.76 -24.80 -1.75
CA ASP A 720 22.19 -24.91 -0.34
C ASP A 720 21.87 -23.64 0.47
N LYS A 721 22.01 -22.48 -0.17
CA LYS A 721 21.85 -21.15 0.43
C LYS A 721 21.18 -20.18 -0.54
N LEU A 722 20.12 -19.54 -0.08
CA LEU A 722 19.37 -18.54 -0.85
C LEU A 722 19.02 -17.34 0.02
N ALA A 723 19.13 -16.15 -0.57
CA ALA A 723 18.69 -14.90 0.06
C ALA A 723 17.47 -14.33 -0.67
N ILE A 724 16.49 -13.84 0.09
CA ILE A 724 15.36 -13.06 -0.40
C ILE A 724 15.59 -11.62 0.02
N ILE A 725 15.78 -10.73 -0.95
CA ILE A 725 15.96 -9.29 -0.75
C ILE A 725 14.69 -8.59 -1.19
N ILE A 726 14.02 -7.90 -0.27
CA ILE A 726 12.78 -7.17 -0.55
C ILE A 726 13.07 -5.67 -0.38
N VAL A 727 12.69 -4.86 -1.36
CA VAL A 727 13.00 -3.43 -1.39
C VAL A 727 11.79 -2.56 -1.66
N SER A 728 11.81 -1.36 -1.08
CA SER A 728 10.82 -0.31 -1.26
C SER A 728 11.50 1.06 -1.01
N SER A 729 10.77 2.13 -1.26
CA SER A 729 11.24 3.49 -0.96
C SER A 729 10.09 4.41 -0.56
N ARG A 730 10.42 5.49 0.14
CA ARG A 730 9.49 6.56 0.45
C ARG A 730 10.15 7.92 0.31
N GLU A 731 9.43 8.87 -0.27
CA GLU A 731 9.88 10.27 -0.37
C GLU A 731 10.18 10.86 1.01
N THR A 732 11.20 11.73 1.07
CA THR A 732 11.63 12.41 2.31
C THR A 732 11.48 13.91 2.21
N ASP A 733 11.97 14.51 1.12
CA ASP A 733 11.84 15.93 0.81
C ASP A 733 11.32 16.09 -0.62
N SER A 734 10.25 16.88 -0.79
CA SER A 734 9.60 17.12 -2.09
C SER A 734 8.71 18.36 -2.05
N VAL A 735 8.36 18.89 -3.22
CA VAL A 735 7.42 20.02 -3.40
C VAL A 735 6.12 19.58 -4.08
N TRP A 736 5.05 20.35 -3.91
CA TRP A 736 3.76 20.08 -4.58
C TRP A 736 3.77 20.31 -6.10
N ASN A 737 4.69 21.15 -6.59
CA ASN A 737 4.76 21.53 -8.00
C ASN A 737 5.48 20.45 -8.83
N SER A 738 4.77 19.84 -9.79
CA SER A 738 5.26 18.78 -10.67
C SER A 738 6.33 19.23 -11.67
N SER A 739 6.54 20.54 -11.84
CA SER A 739 7.61 21.07 -12.70
C SER A 739 9.01 20.98 -12.06
N VAL A 740 9.10 20.81 -10.74
CA VAL A 740 10.37 20.65 -10.03
C VAL A 740 10.75 19.17 -10.02
N LYS A 741 11.87 18.83 -10.67
CA LYS A 741 12.33 17.43 -10.81
C LYS A 741 13.00 16.86 -9.54
N TYR A 742 13.50 17.72 -8.65
CA TYR A 742 14.30 17.29 -7.51
C TYR A 742 13.44 16.81 -6.33
N LYS A 743 13.74 15.61 -5.87
CA LYS A 743 13.17 15.01 -4.66
C LYS A 743 14.20 14.05 -4.04
N SER A 744 14.18 13.95 -2.72
CA SER A 744 14.99 12.99 -1.97
C SER A 744 14.11 11.83 -1.49
N SER A 745 14.72 10.68 -1.18
CA SER A 745 13.99 9.49 -0.74
C SER A 745 14.78 8.63 0.23
N ASN A 746 14.06 7.88 1.06
CA ASN A 746 14.60 6.84 1.92
C ASN A 746 14.31 5.48 1.29
N LEU A 747 15.36 4.76 0.94
CA LEU A 747 15.32 3.36 0.50
C LEU A 747 15.21 2.49 1.75
N VAL A 748 14.32 1.50 1.73
CA VAL A 748 14.05 0.60 2.85
C VAL A 748 14.00 -0.83 2.35
N GLY A 749 14.61 -1.77 3.07
CA GLY A 749 14.58 -3.17 2.69
C GLY A 749 14.73 -4.16 3.84
N GLU A 750 14.48 -5.43 3.53
CA GLU A 750 14.69 -6.56 4.42
C GLU A 750 15.32 -7.75 3.70
N ILE A 751 16.11 -8.52 4.45
CA ILE A 751 16.83 -9.68 3.94
C ILE A 751 16.44 -10.90 4.76
N ILE A 752 15.82 -11.87 4.10
CA ILE A 752 15.54 -13.18 4.66
C ILE A 752 16.52 -14.16 4.05
N VAL A 753 17.09 -15.03 4.88
CA VAL A 753 17.99 -16.08 4.41
C VAL A 753 17.43 -17.45 4.69
N LEU A 754 17.72 -18.33 3.74
CA LEU A 754 17.42 -19.74 3.75
C LEU A 754 18.74 -20.52 3.69
N GLU A 755 18.86 -21.51 4.56
CA GLU A 755 19.96 -22.45 4.58
C GLU A 755 19.40 -23.87 4.63
N VAL A 756 19.78 -24.69 3.66
CA VAL A 756 19.45 -26.11 3.59
C VAL A 756 20.57 -26.89 4.27
N LYS A 757 20.20 -27.80 5.16
CA LYS A 757 21.10 -28.80 5.73
C LYS A 757 20.35 -30.11 5.88
N GLU A 758 20.86 -31.15 5.24
CA GLU A 758 20.20 -32.46 5.17
C GLU A 758 18.77 -32.27 4.63
N GLU A 759 17.75 -32.78 5.32
CA GLU A 759 16.33 -32.64 4.95
C GLU A 759 15.64 -31.45 5.65
N THR A 760 16.42 -30.53 6.23
CA THR A 760 15.90 -29.38 6.96
C THR A 760 16.19 -28.06 6.28
N VAL A 761 15.19 -27.20 6.23
CA VAL A 761 15.30 -25.84 5.68
C VAL A 761 15.15 -24.85 6.82
N ARG A 762 16.19 -24.04 7.05
CA ARG A 762 16.20 -23.03 8.10
C ARG A 762 15.95 -21.64 7.51
N PHE A 763 14.88 -20.98 7.97
CA PHE A 763 14.56 -19.59 7.64
C PHE A 763 14.88 -18.66 8.80
N GLN A 764 15.46 -17.50 8.49
CA GLN A 764 15.59 -16.39 9.44
C GLN A 764 15.58 -15.03 8.74
N LEU A 765 15.01 -14.01 9.40
CA LEU A 765 15.31 -12.62 9.08
C LEU A 765 16.78 -12.37 9.43
N LEU A 766 17.62 -12.10 8.43
CA LEU A 766 19.04 -11.80 8.64
C LEU A 766 19.20 -10.39 9.18
N LYS A 767 18.63 -9.41 8.45
CA LYS A 767 18.59 -8.01 8.83
C LYS A 767 17.58 -7.21 8.01
N THR A 768 17.25 -6.03 8.50
CA THR A 768 16.64 -4.94 7.74
C THR A 768 17.70 -3.89 7.40
N PHE A 769 17.41 -3.02 6.44
CA PHE A 769 18.28 -1.90 6.09
C PHE A 769 17.46 -0.68 5.66
N SER A 770 18.06 0.50 5.78
CA SER A 770 17.52 1.75 5.26
C SER A 770 18.65 2.72 4.95
N GLU A 771 18.50 3.52 3.89
CA GLU A 771 19.49 4.52 3.47
C GLU A 771 18.79 5.72 2.83
N ASN A 772 19.30 6.92 3.10
CA ASN A 772 18.79 8.16 2.51
C ASN A 772 19.56 8.49 1.22
N TYR A 773 18.80 8.79 0.16
CA TYR A 773 19.27 9.23 -1.15
C TYR A 773 18.79 10.66 -1.39
N GLU A 774 19.73 11.58 -1.57
CA GLU A 774 19.45 12.99 -1.85
C GLU A 774 18.86 13.19 -3.24
N ASP A 775 19.35 12.39 -4.20
CA ASP A 775 18.80 12.29 -5.53
C ASP A 775 18.05 10.97 -5.66
N HIS A 776 16.74 11.06 -5.81
CA HIS A 776 15.86 9.93 -5.99
C HIS A 776 16.24 9.03 -7.17
N GLN A 777 16.85 9.56 -8.25
CA GLN A 777 17.20 8.73 -9.40
C GLN A 777 18.40 7.83 -9.11
N LYS A 778 19.36 8.28 -8.30
CA LYS A 778 20.56 7.48 -7.96
C LYS A 778 20.25 6.14 -7.32
N MET A 779 19.12 6.03 -6.59
CA MET A 779 18.72 4.76 -5.98
C MET A 779 18.27 3.70 -6.99
N PHE A 780 17.96 4.11 -8.22
CA PHE A 780 17.63 3.25 -9.36
C PHE A 780 18.80 3.09 -10.35
N GLU A 781 19.96 3.65 -10.03
CA GLU A 781 21.20 3.49 -10.80
C GLU A 781 22.19 2.61 -10.05
N TYR A 782 22.55 3.00 -8.82
CA TYR A 782 23.50 2.29 -7.97
C TYR A 782 23.08 2.38 -6.50
N PRO A 783 22.22 1.46 -6.02
CA PRO A 783 21.80 1.43 -4.63
C PRO A 783 22.87 0.77 -3.74
N ALA A 784 23.81 1.58 -3.24
CA ALA A 784 24.99 1.13 -2.50
C ALA A 784 24.66 0.19 -1.33
N VAL A 785 23.67 0.53 -0.49
CA VAL A 785 23.25 -0.35 0.62
C VAL A 785 22.81 -1.74 0.16
N ILE A 786 22.20 -1.88 -1.03
CA ILE A 786 21.80 -3.20 -1.52
C ILE A 786 23.04 -3.97 -2.00
N VAL A 787 23.92 -3.31 -2.76
CA VAL A 787 25.17 -3.90 -3.25
C VAL A 787 26.01 -4.41 -2.07
N ASP A 788 26.24 -3.59 -1.05
CA ASP A 788 27.04 -3.97 0.13
C ASP A 788 26.48 -5.22 0.86
N ASN A 789 25.14 -5.36 0.91
CA ASN A 789 24.50 -6.52 1.50
C ASN A 789 24.63 -7.77 0.61
N VAL A 790 24.56 -7.62 -0.72
CA VAL A 790 24.84 -8.72 -1.66
C VAL A 790 26.29 -9.19 -1.51
N ASP A 791 27.25 -8.27 -1.37
CA ASP A 791 28.66 -8.58 -1.15
C ASP A 791 28.88 -9.37 0.16
N THR A 792 28.22 -8.92 1.22
CA THR A 792 28.25 -9.57 2.53
C THR A 792 27.62 -10.96 2.49
N LEU A 793 26.56 -11.16 1.72
CA LEU A 793 25.93 -12.48 1.55
C LEU A 793 26.76 -13.40 0.67
N TYR A 794 27.34 -12.86 -0.41
CA TYR A 794 28.20 -13.59 -1.32
C TYR A 794 29.43 -14.17 -0.61
N SER A 795 30.11 -13.35 0.22
CA SER A 795 31.22 -13.81 1.08
C SER A 795 30.82 -14.88 2.10
N LYS A 796 29.52 -14.98 2.46
CA LYS A 796 28.95 -16.04 3.30
C LYS A 796 28.51 -17.28 2.52
N GLY A 797 28.78 -17.32 1.22
CA GLY A 797 28.50 -18.45 0.31
C GLY A 797 27.09 -18.46 -0.27
N TYR A 798 26.35 -17.35 -0.21
CA TYR A 798 25.05 -17.24 -0.87
C TYR A 798 25.26 -16.94 -2.36
N LYS A 799 24.74 -17.80 -3.24
CA LYS A 799 24.83 -17.65 -4.70
C LYS A 799 23.48 -17.33 -5.36
N HIS A 800 22.38 -17.69 -4.72
CA HIS A 800 21.02 -17.48 -5.25
C HIS A 800 20.33 -16.33 -4.53
N PHE A 801 19.82 -15.36 -5.30
CA PHE A 801 19.20 -14.15 -4.79
C PHE A 801 17.82 -13.94 -5.43
N ILE A 802 16.76 -14.12 -4.64
CA ILE A 802 15.41 -13.67 -5.00
C ILE A 802 15.33 -12.17 -4.71
N TYR A 803 15.10 -11.36 -5.73
CA TYR A 803 15.04 -9.90 -5.62
C TYR A 803 13.62 -9.40 -5.88
N ILE A 804 12.99 -8.81 -4.86
CA ILE A 804 11.57 -8.45 -4.88
C ILE A 804 11.38 -6.95 -4.66
N SER A 805 10.62 -6.33 -5.56
CA SER A 805 10.12 -4.96 -5.39
C SER A 805 8.63 -4.90 -5.71
N LYS A 806 7.99 -3.79 -5.32
CA LYS A 806 6.62 -3.50 -5.80
C LYS A 806 6.64 -3.43 -7.34
N VAL A 807 5.55 -3.87 -7.96
CA VAL A 807 5.45 -3.96 -9.41
C VAL A 807 5.56 -2.57 -10.06
N PRO A 808 6.41 -2.40 -11.10
CA PRO A 808 6.45 -1.22 -11.94
C PRO A 808 5.29 -1.34 -12.93
N TYR A 809 4.07 -0.99 -12.52
CA TYR A 809 2.98 -0.94 -13.49
C TYR A 809 3.09 0.32 -14.33
N SER A 810 3.27 0.15 -15.65
CA SER A 810 2.79 1.12 -16.62
C SER A 810 1.28 1.16 -16.54
N SER A 811 0.71 2.20 -15.96
CA SER A 811 -0.70 2.53 -16.20
C SER A 811 -0.87 3.28 -17.53
N THR A 812 0.08 3.10 -18.45
CA THR A 812 0.25 3.92 -19.65
C THR A 812 -0.01 3.10 -20.90
N LEU A 813 -0.55 3.74 -21.93
CA LEU A 813 -0.76 3.12 -23.25
C LEU A 813 0.53 3.04 -24.11
N HIS A 814 1.69 3.41 -23.56
CA HIS A 814 2.98 3.48 -24.25
C HIS A 814 2.94 4.35 -25.53
N ILE A 815 2.16 5.43 -25.51
CA ILE A 815 2.03 6.38 -26.64
C ILE A 815 3.22 7.35 -26.71
N THR A 816 3.83 7.68 -25.57
CA THR A 816 4.91 8.69 -25.47
C THR A 816 6.31 8.11 -25.20
N GLN A 817 6.48 6.79 -25.12
CA GLN A 817 7.74 6.18 -24.67
C GLN A 817 8.89 6.41 -25.66
N LYS A 818 9.94 7.12 -25.21
CA LYS A 818 11.23 7.22 -25.89
C LYS A 818 12.31 6.29 -25.35
N GLU A 819 12.15 5.72 -24.14
CA GLU A 819 13.12 4.75 -23.58
C GLU A 819 12.44 3.52 -22.95
N LYS A 820 12.92 2.33 -23.33
CA LYS A 820 12.38 1.02 -22.89
C LYS A 820 12.67 0.66 -21.41
N ASN A 821 13.44 1.46 -20.66
CA ASN A 821 14.04 1.00 -19.38
C ASN A 821 13.82 1.92 -18.17
N GLU A 822 13.27 3.13 -18.33
CA GLU A 822 13.19 4.11 -17.24
C GLU A 822 12.10 3.80 -16.19
N GLU A 823 11.12 2.94 -16.50
CA GLU A 823 9.97 2.65 -15.63
C GLU A 823 10.18 1.49 -14.64
N LEU A 824 11.29 0.73 -14.74
CA LEU A 824 11.50 -0.48 -13.94
C LEU A 824 12.03 -0.22 -12.51
N PHE A 825 12.32 1.03 -12.15
CA PHE A 825 12.75 1.44 -10.80
C PHE A 825 13.84 0.53 -10.21
N PHE A 826 13.56 -0.17 -9.10
CA PHE A 826 14.50 -1.07 -8.42
C PHE A 826 14.88 -2.31 -9.25
N MET A 827 14.18 -2.60 -10.34
CA MET A 827 14.51 -3.68 -11.27
C MET A 827 15.11 -3.17 -12.59
N SER A 828 15.58 -1.92 -12.62
CA SER A 828 16.28 -1.37 -13.79
C SER A 828 17.53 -2.19 -14.13
N LYS A 829 17.96 -2.12 -15.40
CA LYS A 829 19.22 -2.73 -15.85
C LYS A 829 20.42 -2.26 -15.02
N ASN A 830 20.45 -0.99 -14.63
CA ASN A 830 21.54 -0.40 -13.85
C ASN A 830 21.61 -1.01 -12.45
N VAL A 831 20.47 -1.16 -11.77
CA VAL A 831 20.43 -1.85 -10.46
C VAL A 831 20.90 -3.29 -10.61
N ILE A 832 20.31 -4.08 -11.52
CA ILE A 832 20.68 -5.50 -11.65
C ILE A 832 22.16 -5.67 -12.04
N LYS A 833 22.70 -4.80 -12.91
CA LYS A 833 24.12 -4.77 -13.25
C LYS A 833 25.00 -4.47 -12.04
N SER A 834 24.62 -3.50 -11.21
CA SER A 834 25.38 -3.17 -10.00
C SER A 834 25.35 -4.27 -8.93
N LEU A 835 24.25 -5.03 -8.84
CA LEU A 835 24.17 -6.20 -7.96
C LEU A 835 25.08 -7.34 -8.44
N LYS A 836 25.11 -7.62 -9.75
CA LYS A 836 25.97 -8.65 -10.33
C LYS A 836 27.44 -8.29 -10.26
N LYS A 837 27.81 -7.07 -10.66
CA LYS A 837 29.20 -6.56 -10.68
C LYS A 837 30.17 -7.63 -11.24
N GLU A 838 31.27 -7.94 -10.55
CA GLU A 838 32.30 -8.94 -10.92
C GLU A 838 31.99 -10.36 -10.39
N ARG A 839 30.73 -10.65 -10.01
CA ARG A 839 30.33 -11.93 -9.40
C ARG A 839 29.67 -12.81 -10.45
N ASP A 840 30.48 -13.50 -11.24
CA ASP A 840 29.98 -14.27 -12.38
C ASP A 840 29.12 -15.49 -11.97
N ASN A 841 29.29 -15.97 -10.74
CA ASN A 841 28.62 -17.17 -10.24
C ASN A 841 27.34 -16.90 -9.42
N ILE A 842 26.93 -15.64 -9.24
CA ILE A 842 25.66 -15.34 -8.56
C ILE A 842 24.50 -15.33 -9.54
N LYS A 843 23.37 -15.85 -9.10
CA LYS A 843 22.11 -15.88 -9.84
C LYS A 843 21.10 -14.98 -9.16
N ILE A 844 20.58 -14.02 -9.90
CA ILE A 844 19.58 -13.06 -9.42
C ILE A 844 18.26 -13.38 -10.13
N TYR A 845 17.19 -13.48 -9.35
CA TYR A 845 15.83 -13.75 -9.81
C TYR A 845 14.95 -12.53 -9.49
N PRO A 846 14.89 -11.52 -10.38
CA PRO A 846 14.02 -10.36 -10.21
C PRO A 846 12.56 -10.80 -10.32
N MET A 847 11.73 -10.50 -9.33
CA MET A 847 10.31 -10.84 -9.36
C MET A 847 9.40 -9.81 -8.67
N PHE A 848 8.23 -9.63 -9.25
CA PHE A 848 7.15 -8.81 -8.72
C PHE A 848 6.05 -9.68 -8.15
N PHE A 849 5.22 -9.09 -7.29
CA PHE A 849 4.02 -9.75 -6.80
C PHE A 849 2.80 -8.83 -6.86
N ASP A 850 1.64 -9.42 -7.12
CA ASP A 850 0.34 -8.76 -7.01
C ASP A 850 -0.72 -9.69 -6.44
N LYS A 851 -1.86 -9.12 -6.08
CA LYS A 851 -2.98 -9.83 -5.50
C LYS A 851 -4.24 -9.68 -6.33
N TYR A 852 -4.75 -10.79 -6.85
CA TYR A 852 -6.08 -10.87 -7.43
C TYR A 852 -6.99 -11.73 -6.54
N TYR A 853 -8.24 -11.98 -6.97
CA TYR A 853 -9.24 -12.64 -6.14
C TYR A 853 -9.96 -13.78 -6.85
N ALA A 854 -10.26 -14.84 -6.09
CA ALA A 854 -11.00 -16.02 -6.55
C ALA A 854 -12.12 -16.38 -5.56
N VAL A 855 -13.22 -16.92 -6.08
CA VAL A 855 -14.37 -17.44 -5.35
C VAL A 855 -14.16 -18.91 -5.02
N LYS A 856 -14.49 -19.30 -3.79
CA LYS A 856 -14.48 -20.70 -3.35
C LYS A 856 -15.79 -21.37 -3.75
N LEU A 857 -15.69 -22.50 -4.46
CA LEU A 857 -16.85 -23.24 -4.98
C LEU A 857 -17.23 -24.45 -4.13
N GLU A 858 -16.29 -24.97 -3.33
CA GLU A 858 -16.52 -26.08 -2.41
C GLU A 858 -15.92 -25.81 -1.04
N ASN A 859 -16.57 -26.30 0.01
CA ASN A 859 -16.02 -26.24 1.37
C ASN A 859 -14.99 -27.35 1.59
N PHE A 860 -13.73 -27.11 1.20
CA PHE A 860 -12.60 -27.99 1.51
C PHE A 860 -11.85 -27.58 2.79
N LYS A 861 -11.21 -28.57 3.44
CA LYS A 861 -10.35 -28.38 4.63
C LYS A 861 -9.15 -27.48 4.31
N LEU A 862 -8.71 -26.75 5.33
CA LEU A 862 -7.65 -25.75 5.27
C LEU A 862 -6.35 -26.36 4.69
N THR A 863 -6.01 -25.99 3.46
CA THR A 863 -4.80 -26.38 2.74
C THR A 863 -4.29 -25.15 1.99
N SER A 864 -2.96 -25.00 1.89
CA SER A 864 -2.37 -23.95 1.05
C SER A 864 -2.39 -24.43 -0.39
N LEU A 865 -2.94 -23.66 -1.31
CA LEU A 865 -3.08 -24.09 -2.71
C LEU A 865 -2.11 -23.31 -3.59
N TYR A 866 -1.59 -23.93 -4.64
CA TYR A 866 -0.65 -23.25 -5.56
C TYR A 866 -0.79 -23.70 -7.01
N ILE A 867 -0.33 -22.86 -7.94
CA ILE A 867 -0.14 -23.19 -9.36
C ILE A 867 1.26 -22.74 -9.73
N GLN A 868 2.01 -23.60 -10.41
CA GLN A 868 3.40 -23.33 -10.78
C GLN A 868 3.74 -23.61 -12.26
N ASP A 869 2.83 -24.23 -13.01
CA ASP A 869 3.06 -24.48 -14.43
C ASP A 869 2.92 -23.15 -15.18
N THR A 870 4.01 -22.70 -15.80
CA THR A 870 4.02 -21.40 -16.46
C THR A 870 3.12 -21.38 -17.68
N LEU A 871 2.96 -22.48 -18.42
CA LEU A 871 2.02 -22.54 -19.57
C LEU A 871 0.57 -22.40 -19.10
N GLU A 872 0.26 -23.01 -17.97
CA GLU A 872 -1.05 -22.85 -17.33
C GLU A 872 -1.30 -21.42 -16.85
N LEU A 873 -0.28 -20.76 -16.32
CA LEU A 873 -0.33 -19.37 -15.88
C LEU A 873 -0.31 -18.39 -17.06
N THR A 874 0.37 -18.72 -18.17
CA THR A 874 0.29 -18.00 -19.44
C THR A 874 -1.13 -18.09 -20.00
N ASN A 875 -1.90 -19.15 -19.80
CA ASN A 875 -3.33 -19.14 -20.17
C ASN A 875 -4.17 -18.19 -19.27
N LEU A 876 -3.67 -17.80 -18.09
CA LEU A 876 -4.32 -16.78 -17.25
C LEU A 876 -4.14 -15.37 -17.83
N ALA A 877 -2.94 -15.05 -18.32
CA ALA A 877 -2.52 -13.70 -18.74
C ALA A 877 -2.32 -13.50 -20.26
N GLU A 878 -2.13 -14.58 -21.03
CA GLU A 878 -1.86 -14.66 -22.48
C GLU A 878 -0.78 -13.69 -23.01
N ASP A 879 0.35 -13.56 -22.32
CA ASP A 879 1.48 -12.75 -22.80
C ASP A 879 2.33 -13.47 -23.86
N LYS A 880 2.15 -13.08 -25.13
CA LYS A 880 2.96 -13.54 -26.27
C LYS A 880 4.21 -12.69 -26.50
N ASN A 881 4.30 -11.51 -25.89
CA ASN A 881 5.37 -10.53 -26.09
C ASN A 881 6.31 -10.43 -24.87
N LYS A 882 6.53 -11.57 -24.19
CA LYS A 882 7.67 -11.96 -23.33
C LYS A 882 8.23 -10.96 -22.30
N GLN A 883 7.77 -9.73 -22.16
CA GLN A 883 8.44 -8.78 -21.27
C GLN A 883 8.14 -9.08 -19.80
N ALA A 884 6.97 -9.66 -19.45
CA ALA A 884 6.65 -10.06 -18.09
C ALA A 884 5.85 -11.37 -18.02
N VAL A 885 6.34 -12.38 -17.28
CA VAL A 885 5.70 -13.71 -17.22
C VAL A 885 5.33 -14.08 -15.78
N ILE A 886 4.06 -14.43 -15.55
CA ILE A 886 3.59 -15.04 -14.31
C ILE A 886 4.09 -16.48 -14.25
N PHE A 887 4.71 -16.85 -13.12
CA PHE A 887 5.27 -18.19 -12.94
C PHE A 887 4.82 -18.91 -11.68
N PHE A 888 4.16 -18.21 -10.74
CA PHE A 888 3.68 -18.85 -9.51
C PHE A 888 2.48 -18.13 -8.89
N ASN A 889 1.39 -18.87 -8.61
CA ASN A 889 0.23 -18.36 -7.88
C ASN A 889 0.04 -19.13 -6.56
N LEU A 890 -0.24 -18.40 -5.48
CA LEU A 890 -0.49 -18.94 -4.14
C LEU A 890 -1.84 -18.49 -3.59
N PHE A 891 -2.58 -19.42 -3.02
CA PHE A 891 -3.90 -19.19 -2.43
C PHE A 891 -3.87 -19.56 -0.95
N ASN A 892 -4.51 -18.74 -0.13
CA ASN A 892 -4.88 -19.17 1.22
C ASN A 892 -6.24 -19.88 1.15
N GLY A 893 -6.32 -21.15 1.50
CA GLY A 893 -7.58 -21.92 1.52
C GLY A 893 -8.59 -21.49 2.60
N PHE A 894 -8.46 -20.27 3.12
CA PHE A 894 -9.08 -19.79 4.35
C PHE A 894 -10.37 -19.01 4.10
N SER A 895 -11.41 -19.30 4.87
CA SER A 895 -12.58 -18.44 5.04
C SER A 895 -12.67 -18.01 6.50
N LEU A 896 -12.50 -16.71 6.78
CA LEU A 896 -12.64 -16.14 8.13
C LEU A 896 -14.10 -16.03 8.57
N ASP A 897 -15.00 -15.97 7.60
CA ASP A 897 -16.40 -15.63 7.78
C ASP A 897 -17.15 -16.16 6.55
N GLN A 898 -18.29 -16.82 6.76
CA GLN A 898 -19.18 -17.28 5.69
C GLN A 898 -19.67 -16.10 4.81
N SER A 899 -19.56 -14.87 5.29
CA SER A 899 -19.87 -13.65 4.54
C SER A 899 -18.86 -13.31 3.43
N ILE A 900 -17.63 -13.85 3.47
CA ILE A 900 -16.57 -13.58 2.50
C ILE A 900 -16.78 -14.44 1.25
N ASN A 901 -16.93 -13.77 0.09
CA ASN A 901 -17.16 -14.45 -1.19
C ASN A 901 -15.90 -14.54 -2.06
N TYR A 902 -14.90 -13.69 -1.81
CA TYR A 902 -13.66 -13.60 -2.58
C TYR A 902 -12.45 -13.81 -1.67
N HIS A 903 -11.54 -14.67 -2.11
CA HIS A 903 -10.30 -15.03 -1.43
C HIS A 903 -9.13 -14.51 -2.27
N GLY A 904 -8.11 -13.99 -1.60
CA GLY A 904 -6.96 -13.45 -2.29
C GLY A 904 -6.08 -14.53 -2.89
N VAL A 905 -5.45 -14.20 -4.00
CA VAL A 905 -4.42 -15.00 -4.67
C VAL A 905 -3.20 -14.13 -4.85
N MET A 906 -2.05 -14.57 -4.34
CA MET A 906 -0.78 -13.91 -4.58
C MET A 906 -0.20 -14.45 -5.89
N SER A 907 0.11 -13.56 -6.83
CA SER A 907 0.66 -13.87 -8.15
C SER A 907 2.08 -13.33 -8.26
N TYR A 908 3.02 -14.18 -8.66
CA TYR A 908 4.42 -13.81 -8.88
C TYR A 908 4.76 -13.77 -10.36
N ALA A 909 5.43 -12.70 -10.79
CA ALA A 909 5.86 -12.49 -12.16
C ALA A 909 7.33 -12.06 -12.23
N THR A 910 7.99 -12.31 -13.36
CA THR A 910 9.37 -11.90 -13.65
C THR A 910 9.47 -11.27 -15.04
N LEU A 911 10.54 -10.54 -15.33
CA LEU A 911 10.79 -9.95 -16.65
C LEU A 911 11.74 -10.83 -17.48
N LEU A 912 11.47 -11.00 -18.78
CA LEU A 912 12.36 -11.76 -19.68
C LEU A 912 12.94 -10.89 -20.79
N ASN A 913 14.15 -11.23 -21.25
CA ASN A 913 14.86 -10.52 -22.33
C ASN A 913 15.10 -9.02 -22.06
N ILE A 914 15.09 -8.58 -20.79
CA ILE A 914 15.40 -7.20 -20.42
C ILE A 914 16.88 -7.09 -20.02
N TYR A 915 17.47 -8.15 -19.49
CA TYR A 915 18.81 -8.11 -18.91
C TYR A 915 19.91 -8.66 -19.82
N ASP A 916 19.71 -8.57 -21.14
CA ASP A 916 20.70 -8.98 -22.15
C ASP A 916 22.09 -8.38 -21.85
N GLY A 917 23.11 -9.24 -21.78
CA GLY A 917 24.48 -8.86 -21.44
C GLY A 917 24.74 -8.55 -19.95
N ILE A 918 23.74 -8.75 -19.08
CA ILE A 918 23.85 -8.55 -17.62
C ILE A 918 23.58 -9.87 -16.91
N LEU A 919 22.36 -10.41 -17.02
CA LEU A 919 22.00 -11.73 -16.50
C LEU A 919 22.06 -12.74 -17.63
N ASP A 920 22.41 -13.98 -17.30
CA ASP A 920 22.14 -15.07 -18.23
C ASP A 920 20.62 -15.30 -18.23
N ASP A 921 19.94 -14.99 -19.33
CA ASP A 921 18.50 -15.20 -19.45
C ASP A 921 18.16 -16.69 -19.28
N GLU A 922 19.12 -17.60 -19.51
CA GLU A 922 19.01 -19.02 -19.19
C GLU A 922 18.82 -19.26 -17.68
N ASP A 923 19.47 -18.48 -16.80
CA ASP A 923 19.32 -18.62 -15.35
C ASP A 923 17.91 -18.24 -14.88
N ILE A 924 17.34 -17.15 -15.43
CA ILE A 924 15.95 -16.75 -15.15
C ILE A 924 14.99 -17.81 -15.69
N ARG A 925 15.22 -18.29 -16.91
CA ARG A 925 14.37 -19.31 -17.54
C ARG A 925 14.41 -20.63 -16.79
N LYS A 926 15.60 -21.14 -16.46
CA LYS A 926 15.78 -22.36 -15.66
C LYS A 926 15.23 -22.17 -14.26
N GLY A 927 15.47 -21.03 -13.63
CA GLY A 927 15.06 -20.77 -12.24
C GLY A 927 13.57 -20.49 -12.05
N LEU A 928 12.87 -19.91 -13.03
CA LEU A 928 11.49 -19.46 -12.84
C LEU A 928 10.50 -19.99 -13.89
N ILE A 929 10.93 -20.34 -15.09
CA ILE A 929 10.02 -20.56 -16.24
C ILE A 929 9.91 -22.04 -16.62
N TYR A 930 11.03 -22.73 -16.85
CA TYR A 930 11.03 -24.10 -17.38
C TYR A 930 10.34 -25.08 -16.44
N ASN A 931 9.27 -25.71 -16.91
CA ASN A 931 8.42 -26.60 -16.11
C ASN A 931 9.10 -27.90 -15.65
N ASN A 932 10.21 -28.30 -16.28
CA ASN A 932 10.97 -29.51 -15.94
C ASN A 932 12.27 -29.18 -15.18
N SER A 933 12.35 -28.00 -14.54
CA SER A 933 13.54 -27.55 -13.85
C SER A 933 13.47 -27.80 -12.35
N GLN A 934 14.42 -28.60 -11.84
CA GLN A 934 14.60 -28.83 -10.41
C GLN A 934 14.84 -27.51 -9.64
N LEU A 935 15.65 -26.60 -10.20
CA LEU A 935 15.90 -25.28 -9.62
C LEU A 935 14.63 -24.46 -9.46
N LYS A 936 13.70 -24.54 -10.43
CA LYS A 936 12.41 -23.86 -10.35
C LYS A 936 11.60 -24.41 -9.19
N ASP A 937 11.44 -25.72 -9.10
CA ASP A 937 10.72 -26.35 -8.01
C ASP A 937 11.31 -25.97 -6.63
N GLU A 938 12.64 -25.89 -6.52
CA GLU A 938 13.34 -25.44 -5.31
C GLU A 938 13.07 -23.97 -4.96
N ILE A 939 13.13 -23.05 -5.92
CA ILE A 939 12.79 -21.63 -5.72
C ILE A 939 11.33 -21.47 -5.30
N LEU A 940 10.40 -22.18 -5.95
CA LEU A 940 8.98 -22.13 -5.62
C LEU A 940 8.68 -22.74 -4.25
N GLN A 941 9.41 -23.80 -3.87
CA GLN A 941 9.37 -24.34 -2.52
C GLN A 941 9.85 -23.29 -1.50
N CYS A 942 10.94 -22.57 -1.78
CA CYS A 942 11.45 -21.51 -0.92
C CYS A 942 10.41 -20.39 -0.73
N LEU A 943 9.78 -19.92 -1.82
CA LEU A 943 8.71 -18.93 -1.74
C LEU A 943 7.55 -19.44 -0.90
N ALA A 944 7.03 -20.65 -1.17
CA ALA A 944 5.94 -21.23 -0.39
C ALA A 944 6.27 -21.30 1.11
N LEU A 945 7.45 -21.81 1.47
CA LEU A 945 7.90 -21.89 2.87
C LEU A 945 8.06 -20.51 3.51
N PHE A 946 8.48 -19.49 2.75
CA PHE A 946 8.55 -18.11 3.25
C PHE A 946 7.17 -17.57 3.69
N HIS A 947 6.11 -17.90 2.94
CA HIS A 947 4.75 -17.55 3.36
C HIS A 947 4.33 -18.23 4.67
N PHE A 948 4.71 -19.50 4.89
CA PHE A 948 4.49 -20.19 6.17
C PHE A 948 5.36 -19.60 7.29
N TYR A 949 6.61 -19.24 7.00
CA TYR A 949 7.51 -18.60 7.96
C TYR A 949 6.90 -17.32 8.53
N ARG A 950 6.20 -16.51 7.71
CA ARG A 950 5.60 -15.24 8.13
C ARG A 950 4.28 -15.35 8.89
N TYR A 951 3.53 -16.45 8.78
CA TYR A 951 2.22 -16.57 9.44
C TYR A 951 2.16 -17.65 10.49
N LYS A 952 1.61 -17.28 11.65
CA LYS A 952 1.17 -18.24 12.65
C LYS A 952 -0.09 -17.67 13.30
N LYS A 953 -1.21 -18.36 13.15
CA LYS A 953 -2.44 -18.14 13.93
C LYS A 953 -2.67 -19.37 14.77
N ILE A 954 -3.08 -19.18 16.01
CA ILE A 954 -3.20 -20.27 16.97
C ILE A 954 -4.29 -21.25 16.58
N GLY A 955 -3.95 -22.53 16.67
CA GLY A 955 -4.82 -23.66 16.37
C GLY A 955 -4.88 -24.06 14.90
N ASN A 956 -4.35 -23.26 13.98
CA ASN A 956 -4.32 -23.54 12.54
C ASN A 956 -3.15 -22.80 11.86
N SER A 957 -1.94 -23.37 11.89
CA SER A 957 -0.80 -22.82 11.16
C SER A 957 -1.02 -22.94 9.64
N GLN A 958 -0.90 -21.82 8.94
CA GLN A 958 -1.24 -21.67 7.52
C GLN A 958 -0.26 -20.70 6.85
N LEU A 959 -0.28 -20.59 5.53
CA LEU A 959 0.53 -19.58 4.85
C LEU A 959 -0.04 -18.17 5.06
N LYS A 960 0.84 -17.17 5.29
CA LYS A 960 0.48 -15.76 5.12
C LYS A 960 0.25 -15.54 3.64
N LEU A 961 -0.88 -15.01 3.20
CA LEU A 961 -1.01 -14.73 1.76
C LEU A 961 -0.05 -13.61 1.32
N ASP A 962 0.06 -12.55 2.13
CA ASP A 962 0.97 -11.43 1.86
C ASP A 962 2.09 -11.34 2.90
N PRO A 963 3.28 -11.91 2.61
CA PRO A 963 4.42 -11.86 3.50
C PRO A 963 5.16 -10.50 3.47
N TYR A 964 4.82 -9.61 2.53
CA TYR A 964 5.52 -8.36 2.23
C TYR A 964 4.91 -7.13 2.91
N GLU A 965 3.67 -7.23 3.38
CA GLU A 965 2.88 -6.16 4.04
C GLU A 965 3.65 -5.30 5.07
N ASN A 966 4.65 -5.87 5.75
CA ASN A 966 5.50 -5.13 6.70
C ASN A 966 6.31 -4.01 6.03
N LEU A 967 6.77 -4.23 4.80
CA LEU A 967 7.59 -3.31 4.01
C LEU A 967 6.79 -2.65 2.86
N ILE A 968 5.93 -3.42 2.21
CA ILE A 968 5.14 -3.04 1.03
C ILE A 968 3.66 -3.30 1.33
N GLY A 969 2.97 -2.30 1.91
CA GLY A 969 1.56 -2.40 2.30
C GLY A 969 1.04 -1.14 2.99
N ASP A 970 -0.27 -1.06 3.21
CA ASP A 970 -0.93 0.12 3.79
C ASP A 970 -0.60 0.32 5.29
N GLU A 971 -0.24 -0.75 5.98
CA GLU A 971 0.26 -0.71 7.37
C GLU A 971 1.80 -0.88 7.45
N SER A 972 2.51 -0.72 6.33
CA SER A 972 3.97 -0.91 6.28
C SER A 972 4.75 0.12 7.10
N VAL A 973 6.01 -0.20 7.40
CA VAL A 973 6.93 0.72 8.11
C VAL A 973 7.08 2.05 7.38
N THR A 974 7.10 2.05 6.04
CA THR A 974 7.25 3.26 5.22
C THR A 974 6.03 4.17 5.31
N GLN A 975 4.82 3.60 5.42
CA GLN A 975 3.59 4.36 5.61
C GLN A 975 3.45 4.86 7.06
N CYS A 976 3.81 4.03 8.04
CA CYS A 976 3.82 4.40 9.45
C CYS A 976 4.85 5.48 9.79
N ALA A 977 5.94 5.58 9.04
CA ALA A 977 7.00 6.56 9.27
C ALA A 977 6.58 8.02 9.00
N ILE A 978 5.47 8.24 8.30
CA ILE A 978 5.03 9.58 7.90
C ILE A 978 4.22 10.26 9.01
N LEU A 979 4.74 11.38 9.51
CA LEU A 979 4.10 12.29 10.45
C LEU A 979 3.72 13.59 9.75
N LYS A 980 2.78 14.35 10.32
CA LYS A 980 2.51 15.72 9.86
C LYS A 980 3.53 16.68 10.47
N HIS A 981 4.08 17.55 9.64
CA HIS A 981 4.92 18.65 10.12
C HIS A 981 4.07 19.72 10.83
N ILE A 982 4.71 20.64 11.55
CA ILE A 982 4.08 21.79 12.24
C ILE A 982 3.10 22.55 11.31
N ARG A 983 3.44 22.67 10.03
CA ARG A 983 2.52 23.16 8.99
C ARG A 983 1.83 21.94 8.37
N GLU A 984 0.57 21.66 8.71
CA GLU A 984 -0.16 20.41 8.39
C GLU A 984 -0.10 19.93 6.91
N LYS A 985 0.23 20.85 6.01
CA LYS A 985 0.37 20.61 4.56
C LYS A 985 1.61 19.79 4.20
N ALA A 986 2.67 19.82 5.02
CA ALA A 986 3.91 19.09 4.78
C ALA A 986 4.00 17.79 5.60
N ASP A 987 4.55 16.75 4.99
CA ASP A 987 4.83 15.47 5.64
C ASP A 987 6.30 15.41 6.15
N PHE A 988 6.53 14.71 7.25
CA PHE A 988 7.84 14.43 7.84
C PHE A 988 8.09 12.93 7.91
N ASN A 989 9.25 12.46 7.45
CA ASN A 989 9.60 11.04 7.41
C ASN A 989 10.49 10.64 8.61
N SER A 990 9.88 10.12 9.67
CA SER A 990 10.59 9.74 10.90
C SER A 990 11.62 8.61 10.71
N LEU A 991 11.40 7.68 9.78
CA LEU A 991 12.36 6.62 9.49
C LEU A 991 13.62 7.20 8.83
N ALA A 992 13.47 8.12 7.89
CA ALA A 992 14.59 8.79 7.23
C ALA A 992 15.41 9.63 8.22
N PHE A 993 14.72 10.38 9.09
CA PHE A 993 15.33 11.15 10.17
C PHE A 993 16.16 10.26 11.11
N LEU A 994 15.57 9.19 11.63
CA LEU A 994 16.27 8.25 12.51
C LEU A 994 17.36 7.44 11.79
N THR A 995 17.22 7.18 10.49
CA THR A 995 18.28 6.58 9.65
C THR A 995 19.49 7.51 9.57
N TYR A 996 19.28 8.83 9.45
CA TYR A 996 20.37 9.79 9.46
C TYR A 996 21.05 9.88 10.84
N ILE A 997 20.27 9.91 11.92
CA ILE A 997 20.80 9.87 13.30
C ILE A 997 21.64 8.61 13.54
N LYS A 998 21.16 7.45 13.10
CA LYS A 998 21.92 6.20 13.14
C LYS A 998 23.28 6.32 12.44
N SER A 999 23.32 6.95 11.27
CA SER A 999 24.57 7.14 10.53
C SER A 999 25.57 8.02 11.28
N ILE A 1000 25.11 8.98 12.09
CA ILE A 1000 25.95 9.84 12.92
C ILE A 1000 26.53 9.03 14.09
N ILE A 1001 25.67 8.32 14.85
CA ILE A 1001 26.08 7.66 16.10
C ILE A 1001 26.92 6.39 15.87
N SER A 1002 26.72 5.69 14.74
CA SER A 1002 27.47 4.46 14.41
C SER A 1002 28.90 4.69 13.92
N GLN A 1003 29.23 5.87 13.39
CA GLN A 1003 30.58 6.18 12.88
C GLN A 1003 31.66 6.21 13.97
N LYS A 1004 31.29 6.53 15.21
CA LYS A 1004 32.24 6.69 16.33
C LYS A 1004 32.93 5.38 16.74
N ASN A 1005 32.39 4.23 16.34
CA ASN A 1005 32.93 2.92 16.67
C ASN A 1005 33.97 2.39 15.67
N TYR A 1006 34.02 2.92 14.44
CA TYR A 1006 35.05 2.56 13.46
C TYR A 1006 36.37 3.34 13.64
N SER A 1007 36.39 4.39 14.47
CA SER A 1007 37.59 5.16 14.79
C SER A 1007 38.31 4.67 16.06
N LYS A 1008 37.88 3.53 16.63
CA LYS A 1008 38.46 2.89 17.83
C LYS A 1008 38.58 1.36 17.71
N THR A 1009 38.65 0.85 16.48
CA THR A 1009 39.25 -0.45 16.13
C THR A 1009 40.51 -0.17 15.34
#